data_AF-S6UU44-F1
#
_entry.id   AF-S6UU44-F1
#
_cell.length_a   1.000
_cell.length_b   1.000
_cell.length_c   1.000
_cell.angle_alpha   90.00
_cell.angle_beta   90.00
_cell.angle_gamma   90.00
#
_symmetry.space_group_name_H-M   'P 1'
#
loop_
_entity.id
_entity.type
_entity.pdbx_description
1 polymer ?
#
loop_
_entity_poly.entity_id
_entity_poly.type
_entity_poly.pdbx_seq_one_letter_code
_entity_poly.pdbx_strand_id
1 'polypeptide(L)'
;SFFGKQPVRLDEQGQWLVVDRRLRGGGLDGPGTYRPLPEEAAGSSLDTLIDYEMPSTMRAHLDIVISKEAFDPTGAGLEDYFEIYFTEVRQTFTTFREKLYQDAQAFFTRFSPPPKPTLPAYALPGSVDTLIEHIFTHSNGLVFSEAPKSVASKRLLLLNMPLLAEQRVEVLYIEHLLTDKHLRKLARYRQLGKKSRSGSHELKDYLHEVNRGALNNSSAEYDYYHLIKEAHRHGIEVRPLSSSISYPFLDHPVLTAVDDPAAASKMSNFFGHRLISHDIVPGSSKRWVALLDQKLATTHDQVPGIAEMQGVVSVHVQDIPAGRTTRVSEGTGAPHQNTTTHCDFTIAFADPALPATPLPPATPVDNMLLRALGGRSTLDDGERWAGQYGFVRNENDAWLRVDPDDWSADSPATAIQQSLADATYDMPLDTRNTLHTLANFEKKGFDMEYFSEDDTFETVRNAFALRRKKLQQDAATISAAQLPPRPRLPAVNPGTTTAELFETLYQHTDGIVIGESHFSVASKKMIIDNLPLLSQQNVRTLYMEHLLTDLHQADLDRFFETGQMSKTLLHDLKVLDRGHRTDPDKVYTFEQLVIKARQHGVEVRAIDCAASYHLNGLDNDGSITRQQMMNYFASRTLRKHQDVMGSHKWIALVGNSHSNGYQGVVPGIAELEGGIGLRVVDVAPGQSKGVMHDPGELVSGSISTTDVHIKGDYRVEIEIPRAKDAIRPPQPATLEQRLDRPGMFLVEQTEGSLQTIVHRARDTWIHRTPVLVNAEGKLYMERVRWPRIHLKPFEDMDALVAALEEINLTRVG
;
A
#
# COMPACT_ATOMS: atom_id res chain seq x y z
N SER A 1 -27.55 -46.94 31.17
CA SER A 1 -28.51 -47.55 32.11
C SER A 1 -28.68 -49.02 31.70
N PHE A 2 -28.61 -49.94 32.65
CA PHE A 2 -28.87 -51.37 32.39
C PHE A 2 -30.36 -51.63 32.62
N PHE A 3 -31.20 -51.35 31.62
CA PHE A 3 -32.59 -51.80 31.63
C PHE A 3 -32.71 -53.02 30.70
N GLY A 4 -33.10 -54.17 31.25
CA GLY A 4 -33.44 -55.39 30.49
C GLY A 4 -32.47 -56.58 30.60
N LYS A 5 -31.34 -56.48 31.32
CA LYS A 5 -30.43 -57.62 31.54
C LYS A 5 -30.46 -58.05 33.00
N GLN A 6 -30.88 -59.30 33.27
CA GLN A 6 -30.83 -59.90 34.60
C GLN A 6 -29.43 -60.49 34.85
N PRO A 7 -28.75 -60.18 35.96
CA PRO A 7 -27.46 -60.79 36.27
C PRO A 7 -27.65 -62.29 36.56
N VAL A 8 -26.83 -63.12 35.91
CA VAL A 8 -26.83 -64.58 36.09
C VAL A 8 -25.46 -65.07 36.58
N ARG A 9 -25.43 -66.18 37.31
CA ARG A 9 -24.22 -66.91 37.71
C ARG A 9 -24.37 -68.39 37.40
N LEU A 10 -23.28 -69.08 37.15
CA LEU A 10 -23.28 -70.55 37.01
C LEU A 10 -23.31 -71.20 38.41
N ASP A 11 -24.05 -72.29 38.55
CA ASP A 11 -23.96 -73.18 39.72
C ASP A 11 -22.86 -74.23 39.57
N GLU A 12 -22.66 -75.04 40.62
CA GLU A 12 -21.64 -76.10 40.65
C GLU A 12 -21.89 -77.23 39.65
N GLN A 13 -23.06 -77.24 38.97
CA GLN A 13 -23.38 -78.16 37.87
C GLN A 13 -23.34 -77.48 36.49
N GLY A 14 -22.95 -76.22 36.41
CA GLY A 14 -22.80 -75.49 35.16
C GLY A 14 -24.11 -74.95 34.57
N GLN A 15 -25.16 -74.77 35.36
CA GLN A 15 -26.42 -74.14 34.91
C GLN A 15 -26.52 -72.67 35.33
N TRP A 16 -27.12 -71.84 34.46
CA TRP A 16 -27.29 -70.41 34.69
C TRP A 16 -28.45 -70.12 35.66
N LEU A 17 -28.14 -69.51 36.79
CA LEU A 17 -29.09 -69.04 37.80
C LEU A 17 -29.12 -67.51 37.87
N VAL A 18 -30.33 -66.93 37.90
CA VAL A 18 -30.53 -65.49 38.08
C VAL A 18 -30.21 -65.09 39.52
N VAL A 19 -29.43 -64.03 39.70
CA VAL A 19 -28.99 -63.53 41.01
C VAL A 19 -29.92 -62.42 41.50
N ASP A 20 -30.60 -62.67 42.62
CA ASP A 20 -31.47 -61.68 43.26
C ASP A 20 -30.66 -60.75 44.19
N ARG A 21 -29.97 -59.76 43.60
CA ARG A 21 -29.37 -58.64 44.36
C ARG A 21 -29.69 -57.31 43.69
N ARG A 22 -30.56 -56.54 44.34
CA ARG A 22 -30.85 -55.13 44.01
C ARG A 22 -29.66 -54.23 44.37
N LEU A 23 -28.94 -53.75 43.38
CA LEU A 23 -28.02 -52.61 43.54
C LEU A 23 -28.87 -51.34 43.76
N ARG A 24 -28.69 -50.67 44.90
CA ARG A 24 -29.29 -49.35 45.20
C ARG A 24 -28.47 -48.26 44.52
N GLY A 25 -29.05 -47.61 43.51
CA GLY A 25 -28.53 -46.40 42.88
C GLY A 25 -29.69 -45.60 42.30
N GLY A 26 -29.85 -44.34 42.73
CA GLY A 26 -31.10 -43.59 42.67
C GLY A 26 -31.52 -43.07 41.30
N GLY A 27 -32.84 -43.04 41.12
CA GLY A 27 -33.56 -42.35 40.07
C GLY A 27 -35.03 -42.33 40.47
N LEU A 28 -35.50 -41.17 40.94
CA LEU A 28 -36.89 -40.95 41.35
C LEU A 28 -37.76 -40.88 40.09
N ASP A 29 -38.41 -41.98 39.72
CA ASP A 29 -39.60 -41.96 38.85
C ASP A 29 -40.44 -43.22 39.12
N GLY A 30 -41.70 -43.02 39.52
CA GLY A 30 -42.64 -44.10 39.81
C GLY A 30 -43.19 -44.77 38.53
N PRO A 31 -43.69 -46.01 38.61
CA PRO A 31 -44.20 -46.73 37.45
C PRO A 31 -45.62 -46.22 37.12
N GLY A 32 -45.75 -45.33 36.12
CA GLY A 32 -47.09 -44.86 35.72
C GLY A 32 -47.19 -43.86 34.56
N THR A 33 -46.10 -43.26 34.06
CA THR A 33 -46.16 -42.23 33.01
C THR A 33 -45.40 -42.62 31.75
N TYR A 34 -45.82 -43.71 31.11
CA TYR A 34 -45.46 -43.98 29.72
C TYR A 34 -46.63 -43.60 28.81
N ARG A 35 -46.45 -42.56 27.97
CA ARG A 35 -47.26 -42.35 26.77
C ARG A 35 -46.38 -42.71 25.57
N PRO A 36 -46.81 -43.60 24.66
CA PRO A 36 -46.13 -43.78 23.39
C PRO A 36 -46.11 -42.46 22.63
N LEU A 37 -44.96 -42.09 22.07
CA LEU A 37 -44.89 -41.01 21.07
C LEU A 37 -45.73 -41.43 19.85
N PRO A 38 -46.48 -40.52 19.23
CA PRO A 38 -47.13 -40.81 17.96
C PRO A 38 -46.07 -41.22 16.93
N GLU A 39 -46.31 -42.31 16.19
CA GLU A 39 -45.56 -42.60 14.96
C GLU A 39 -45.78 -41.42 14.01
N GLU A 40 -44.74 -40.61 13.81
CA GLU A 40 -44.72 -39.64 12.72
C GLU A 40 -44.64 -40.40 11.40
N ALA A 41 -45.59 -40.09 10.52
CA ALA A 41 -45.69 -40.66 9.19
C ALA A 41 -44.40 -40.42 8.40
N ALA A 42 -43.82 -41.49 7.87
CA ALA A 42 -42.76 -41.44 6.88
C ALA A 42 -43.24 -40.60 5.67
N GLY A 43 -42.59 -39.47 5.43
CA GLY A 43 -42.94 -38.56 4.34
C GLY A 43 -41.93 -37.44 4.10
N SER A 44 -40.93 -37.73 3.26
CA SER A 44 -40.30 -36.80 2.29
C SER A 44 -39.47 -35.60 2.83
N SER A 45 -38.15 -35.84 3.04
CA SER A 45 -36.99 -34.93 2.74
C SER A 45 -35.70 -35.31 3.50
N LEU A 46 -35.78 -36.14 4.56
CA LEU A 46 -34.64 -36.60 5.37
C LEU A 46 -33.68 -37.59 4.65
N ASP A 47 -34.08 -38.14 3.50
CA ASP A 47 -33.33 -39.21 2.80
C ASP A 47 -32.05 -38.73 2.10
N THR A 48 -31.93 -37.44 1.73
CA THR A 48 -30.87 -36.99 0.80
C THR A 48 -29.49 -36.80 1.40
N LEU A 49 -29.37 -36.73 2.73
CA LEU A 49 -28.07 -36.64 3.44
C LEU A 49 -27.56 -38.01 3.91
N ILE A 50 -28.47 -38.97 4.11
CA ILE A 50 -28.14 -40.34 4.56
C ILE A 50 -27.19 -41.04 3.59
N ASP A 51 -27.33 -40.72 2.30
CA ASP A 51 -26.49 -41.21 1.20
C ASP A 51 -24.99 -40.89 1.36
N TYR A 52 -24.65 -39.93 2.21
CA TYR A 52 -23.27 -39.47 2.43
C TYR A 52 -22.87 -39.55 3.91
N GLU A 53 -23.57 -40.36 4.71
CA GLU A 53 -23.22 -40.65 6.10
C GLU A 53 -23.00 -42.15 6.28
N MET A 54 -22.15 -42.53 7.24
CA MET A 54 -22.05 -43.94 7.59
C MET A 54 -23.37 -44.46 8.17
N PRO A 55 -23.83 -45.68 7.82
CA PRO A 55 -25.05 -46.27 8.38
C PRO A 55 -24.98 -46.37 9.91
N SER A 56 -26.10 -46.16 10.61
CA SER A 56 -26.12 -46.09 12.09
C SER A 56 -25.58 -47.34 12.79
N THR A 57 -25.71 -48.52 12.17
CA THR A 57 -25.16 -49.80 12.65
C THR A 57 -23.63 -49.86 12.58
N MET A 58 -23.01 -49.11 11.68
CA MET A 58 -21.57 -49.11 11.41
C MET A 58 -20.82 -47.94 12.07
N ARG A 59 -21.52 -46.98 12.67
CA ARG A 59 -20.92 -45.78 13.31
C ARG A 59 -20.12 -46.08 14.59
N ALA A 60 -20.40 -47.21 15.26
CA ALA A 60 -19.83 -47.50 16.58
C ALA A 60 -18.30 -47.65 16.61
N HIS A 61 -17.70 -47.93 15.44
CA HIS A 61 -16.27 -48.19 15.27
C HIS A 61 -15.65 -47.34 14.14
N LEU A 62 -16.25 -46.19 13.87
CA LEU A 62 -15.83 -45.28 12.81
C LEU A 62 -14.38 -44.78 13.00
N ASP A 63 -13.96 -44.61 14.25
CA ASP A 63 -12.60 -44.26 14.64
C ASP A 63 -11.55 -45.23 14.10
N ILE A 64 -11.81 -46.53 14.13
CA ILE A 64 -10.90 -47.58 13.63
C ILE A 64 -10.80 -47.52 12.10
N VAL A 65 -11.93 -47.30 11.41
CA VAL A 65 -11.96 -47.16 9.95
C VAL A 65 -11.21 -45.92 9.50
N ILE A 66 -11.38 -44.81 10.22
CA ILE A 66 -10.70 -43.54 9.93
C ILE A 66 -9.19 -43.66 10.21
N SER A 67 -8.77 -44.24 11.33
CA SER A 67 -7.33 -44.33 11.70
C SER A 67 -6.56 -45.36 10.88
N LYS A 68 -7.24 -46.34 10.26
CA LYS A 68 -6.65 -47.52 9.61
C LYS A 68 -5.77 -48.38 10.52
N GLU A 69 -5.81 -48.17 11.82
CA GLU A 69 -5.04 -48.96 12.78
C GLU A 69 -5.61 -50.38 12.90
N ALA A 70 -4.73 -51.34 13.19
CA ALA A 70 -5.15 -52.69 13.50
C ALA A 70 -5.91 -52.68 14.84
N PHE A 71 -7.10 -53.26 14.86
CA PHE A 71 -7.94 -53.28 16.05
C PHE A 71 -7.88 -54.65 16.73
N ASP A 72 -7.20 -54.71 17.88
CA ASP A 72 -7.32 -55.82 18.83
C ASP A 72 -7.55 -55.26 20.24
N PRO A 73 -8.80 -55.22 20.73
CA PRO A 73 -9.12 -54.74 22.07
C PRO A 73 -8.66 -55.71 23.18
N THR A 74 -8.22 -56.93 22.81
CA THR A 74 -7.77 -57.98 23.74
C THR A 74 -6.25 -58.05 23.87
N GLY A 75 -5.51 -57.52 22.88
CA GLY A 75 -4.05 -57.61 22.80
C GLY A 75 -3.53 -59.04 22.68
N ALA A 76 -4.37 -59.96 22.19
CA ALA A 76 -4.10 -61.39 22.12
C ALA A 76 -3.65 -61.87 20.73
N GLY A 77 -3.43 -60.95 19.78
CA GLY A 77 -3.07 -61.28 18.40
C GLY A 77 -4.29 -61.68 17.57
N LEU A 78 -5.45 -61.09 17.85
CA LEU A 78 -6.73 -61.38 17.18
C LEU A 78 -7.08 -60.33 16.10
N GLU A 79 -6.09 -59.59 15.59
CA GLU A 79 -6.29 -58.55 14.58
C GLU A 79 -7.03 -59.10 13.35
N ASP A 80 -6.62 -60.28 12.86
CA ASP A 80 -7.23 -60.93 11.69
C ASP A 80 -8.72 -61.27 11.90
N TYR A 81 -9.13 -61.57 13.14
CA TYR A 81 -10.53 -61.87 13.46
C TYR A 81 -11.40 -60.61 13.38
N PHE A 82 -10.90 -59.49 13.89
CA PHE A 82 -11.62 -58.21 13.83
C PHE A 82 -11.58 -57.58 12.43
N GLU A 83 -10.53 -57.80 11.65
CA GLU A 83 -10.43 -57.30 10.27
C GLU A 83 -11.54 -57.84 9.35
N ILE A 84 -12.07 -59.04 9.61
CA ILE A 84 -13.23 -59.56 8.87
C ILE A 84 -14.46 -58.64 9.04
N TYR A 85 -14.71 -58.17 10.26
CA TYR A 85 -15.80 -57.23 10.54
C TYR A 85 -15.52 -55.84 9.94
N PHE A 86 -14.29 -55.37 10.03
CA PHE A 86 -13.92 -54.05 9.49
C PHE A 86 -13.84 -54.00 7.97
N THR A 87 -13.67 -55.13 7.30
CA THR A 87 -13.64 -55.21 5.84
C THR A 87 -14.93 -54.67 5.22
N GLU A 88 -16.10 -55.11 5.72
CA GLU A 88 -17.40 -54.63 5.21
C GLU A 88 -17.59 -53.13 5.47
N VAL A 89 -17.18 -52.65 6.65
CA VAL A 89 -17.30 -51.23 7.02
C VAL A 89 -16.37 -50.36 6.16
N ARG A 90 -15.12 -50.78 5.94
CA ARG A 90 -14.15 -50.09 5.07
C ARG A 90 -14.63 -50.07 3.61
N GLN A 91 -15.21 -51.16 3.11
CA GLN A 91 -15.80 -51.21 1.75
C GLN A 91 -16.98 -50.24 1.61
N THR A 92 -17.86 -50.20 2.60
CA THR A 92 -19.00 -49.27 2.63
C THR A 92 -18.51 -47.82 2.63
N PHE A 93 -17.53 -47.50 3.48
CA PHE A 93 -16.90 -46.20 3.55
C PHE A 93 -16.31 -45.75 2.20
N THR A 94 -15.54 -46.61 1.54
CA THR A 94 -14.98 -46.33 0.21
C THR A 94 -16.08 -46.11 -0.83
N THR A 95 -17.08 -46.98 -0.87
CA THR A 95 -18.21 -46.88 -1.83
C THR A 95 -18.95 -45.55 -1.68
N PHE A 96 -19.20 -45.12 -0.45
CA PHE A 96 -19.92 -43.88 -0.19
C PHE A 96 -19.07 -42.65 -0.56
N ARG A 97 -17.75 -42.71 -0.38
CA ARG A 97 -16.84 -41.65 -0.83
C ARG A 97 -16.78 -41.55 -2.35
N GLU A 98 -16.75 -42.68 -3.06
CA GLU A 98 -16.81 -42.70 -4.52
C GLU A 98 -18.13 -42.13 -5.05
N LYS A 99 -19.26 -42.52 -4.45
CA LYS A 99 -20.58 -41.94 -4.77
C LYS A 99 -20.60 -40.43 -4.53
N LEU A 100 -20.14 -39.97 -3.37
CA LEU A 100 -20.09 -38.54 -3.03
C LEU A 100 -19.24 -37.75 -4.04
N TYR A 101 -18.09 -38.30 -4.45
CA TYR A 101 -17.24 -37.67 -5.46
C TYR A 101 -17.96 -37.53 -6.81
N GLN A 102 -18.63 -38.59 -7.29
CA GLN A 102 -19.37 -38.56 -8.55
C GLN A 102 -20.51 -37.53 -8.51
N ASP A 103 -21.28 -37.51 -7.42
CA ASP A 103 -22.39 -36.58 -7.24
C ASP A 103 -21.91 -35.13 -7.13
N ALA A 104 -20.82 -34.90 -6.39
CA ALA A 104 -20.21 -33.57 -6.28
C ALA A 104 -19.70 -33.08 -7.64
N GLN A 105 -19.01 -33.94 -8.40
CA GLN A 105 -18.54 -33.61 -9.74
C GLN A 105 -19.72 -33.21 -10.65
N ALA A 106 -20.76 -34.04 -10.70
CA ALA A 106 -21.95 -33.75 -11.49
C ALA A 106 -22.64 -32.45 -11.06
N PHE A 107 -22.70 -32.18 -9.76
CA PHE A 107 -23.29 -30.96 -9.21
C PHE A 107 -22.56 -29.69 -9.69
N PHE A 108 -21.23 -29.64 -9.54
CA PHE A 108 -20.47 -28.43 -9.91
C PHE A 108 -20.46 -28.14 -11.41
N THR A 109 -20.71 -29.13 -12.28
CA THR A 109 -20.88 -28.87 -13.72
C THR A 109 -22.12 -28.03 -14.06
N ARG A 110 -23.11 -27.97 -13.15
CA ARG A 110 -24.41 -27.31 -13.38
C ARG A 110 -24.71 -26.21 -12.37
N PHE A 111 -23.90 -26.09 -11.32
CA PHE A 111 -24.15 -25.14 -10.24
C PHE A 111 -23.91 -23.70 -10.69
N SER A 112 -24.84 -22.81 -10.33
CA SER A 112 -24.70 -21.38 -10.50
C SER A 112 -24.89 -20.71 -9.14
N PRO A 113 -23.92 -19.90 -8.67
CA PRO A 113 -23.99 -19.30 -7.34
C PRO A 113 -25.13 -18.28 -7.26
N PRO A 114 -25.85 -18.21 -6.13
CA PRO A 114 -26.82 -17.14 -5.88
C PRO A 114 -26.15 -15.76 -5.79
N PRO A 115 -26.90 -14.66 -6.01
CA PRO A 115 -26.36 -13.31 -5.86
C PRO A 115 -25.97 -13.03 -4.40
N LYS A 116 -24.80 -12.41 -4.20
CA LYS A 116 -24.36 -11.93 -2.88
C LYS A 116 -25.11 -10.65 -2.46
N PRO A 117 -25.32 -10.42 -1.15
CA PRO A 117 -25.88 -9.16 -0.67
C PRO A 117 -24.96 -7.99 -1.01
N THR A 118 -25.53 -6.92 -1.55
CA THR A 118 -24.80 -5.65 -1.76
C THR A 118 -24.66 -4.94 -0.42
N LEU A 119 -23.43 -4.88 0.10
CA LEU A 119 -23.13 -4.05 1.27
C LEU A 119 -22.98 -2.59 0.83
N PRO A 120 -23.59 -1.62 1.54
CA PRO A 120 -23.44 -0.20 1.20
C PRO A 120 -21.98 0.24 1.30
N ALA A 121 -21.52 1.06 0.35
CA ALA A 121 -20.18 1.66 0.35
C ALA A 121 -20.07 2.70 1.49
N TYR A 122 -19.81 2.24 2.71
CA TYR A 122 -19.42 3.08 3.83
C TYR A 122 -17.90 3.05 3.99
N ALA A 123 -17.32 4.13 4.53
CA ALA A 123 -15.96 4.08 5.06
C ALA A 123 -15.87 2.89 6.01
N LEU A 124 -14.97 1.95 5.69
CA LEU A 124 -14.74 0.69 6.38
C LEU A 124 -15.07 0.79 7.88
N PRO A 125 -15.95 -0.09 8.41
CA PRO A 125 -16.23 -0.14 9.85
C PRO A 125 -14.91 -0.21 10.62
N GLY A 126 -14.65 0.80 11.45
CA GLY A 126 -13.35 1.00 12.11
C GLY A 126 -12.99 -0.05 13.18
N SER A 127 -13.83 -1.07 13.39
CA SER A 127 -13.62 -2.18 14.33
C SER A 127 -14.30 -3.47 13.87
N VAL A 128 -13.87 -4.61 14.41
CA VAL A 128 -14.50 -5.93 14.18
C VAL A 128 -15.99 -5.91 14.53
N ASP A 129 -16.35 -5.28 15.65
CA ASP A 129 -17.71 -5.24 16.14
C ASP A 129 -18.65 -4.57 15.13
N THR A 130 -18.23 -3.39 14.64
CA THR A 130 -19.01 -2.61 13.66
C THR A 130 -19.14 -3.34 12.32
N LEU A 131 -18.12 -4.11 11.92
CA LEU A 131 -18.21 -4.96 10.72
C LEU A 131 -19.24 -6.08 10.91
N ILE A 132 -19.17 -6.82 12.01
CA ILE A 132 -20.09 -7.94 12.30
C ILE A 132 -21.53 -7.44 12.36
N GLU A 133 -21.78 -6.34 13.07
CA GLU A 133 -23.11 -5.70 13.12
C GLU A 133 -23.59 -5.32 11.72
N HIS A 134 -22.74 -4.65 10.94
CA HIS A 134 -23.07 -4.20 9.59
C HIS A 134 -23.41 -5.37 8.67
N ILE A 135 -22.64 -6.46 8.70
CA ILE A 135 -22.91 -7.67 7.91
C ILE A 135 -24.28 -8.25 8.27
N PHE A 136 -24.59 -8.41 9.56
CA PHE A 136 -25.86 -9.00 9.98
C PHE A 136 -27.09 -8.10 9.76
N THR A 137 -26.90 -6.81 9.43
CA THR A 137 -28.02 -5.98 8.93
C THR A 137 -28.44 -6.34 7.50
N HIS A 138 -27.57 -6.98 6.71
CA HIS A 138 -27.81 -7.29 5.29
C HIS A 138 -27.77 -8.78 4.95
N SER A 139 -27.19 -9.62 5.82
CA SER A 139 -27.04 -11.07 5.62
C SER A 139 -27.46 -11.84 6.87
N ASN A 140 -28.05 -13.03 6.68
CA ASN A 140 -28.29 -13.97 7.77
C ASN A 140 -27.15 -14.99 7.93
N GLY A 141 -26.23 -15.08 6.98
CA GLY A 141 -25.06 -15.96 7.04
C GLY A 141 -23.75 -15.18 6.97
N LEU A 142 -22.72 -15.70 7.62
CA LEU A 142 -21.36 -15.17 7.59
C LEU A 142 -20.36 -16.33 7.58
N VAL A 143 -19.44 -16.33 6.63
CA VAL A 143 -18.38 -17.33 6.53
C VAL A 143 -17.05 -16.69 6.92
N PHE A 144 -16.44 -17.17 8.00
CA PHE A 144 -15.04 -16.88 8.30
C PHE A 144 -14.15 -17.93 7.62
N SER A 145 -13.18 -17.43 6.86
CA SER A 145 -12.10 -18.25 6.31
C SER A 145 -10.86 -18.15 7.18
N GLU A 146 -10.21 -19.29 7.40
CA GLU A 146 -9.01 -19.39 8.24
C GLU A 146 -7.98 -20.36 7.65
N ALA A 147 -6.76 -20.28 8.16
CA ALA A 147 -5.87 -21.43 8.15
C ALA A 147 -6.25 -22.37 9.33
N PRO A 148 -6.26 -23.71 9.19
CA PRO A 148 -6.70 -24.61 10.26
C PRO A 148 -5.92 -24.47 11.58
N LYS A 149 -4.65 -24.06 11.51
CA LYS A 149 -3.79 -23.78 12.69
C LYS A 149 -3.80 -22.33 13.15
N SER A 150 -4.53 -21.44 12.48
CA SER A 150 -4.68 -20.04 12.89
C SER A 150 -5.16 -19.98 14.34
N VAL A 151 -4.44 -19.27 15.20
CA VAL A 151 -4.89 -18.98 16.57
C VAL A 151 -5.76 -17.72 16.55
N ALA A 152 -5.43 -16.77 15.67
CA ALA A 152 -6.13 -15.50 15.53
C ALA A 152 -7.62 -15.68 15.23
N SER A 153 -7.99 -16.58 14.33
CA SER A 153 -9.39 -16.92 13.98
C SER A 153 -10.21 -17.46 15.17
N LYS A 154 -9.67 -18.44 15.91
CA LYS A 154 -10.35 -19.01 17.09
C LYS A 154 -10.45 -17.96 18.18
N ARG A 155 -9.38 -17.18 18.40
CA ARG A 155 -9.36 -16.08 19.37
C ARG A 155 -10.36 -14.98 19.01
N LEU A 156 -10.42 -14.57 17.74
CA LEU A 156 -11.37 -13.59 17.23
C LEU A 156 -12.80 -14.01 17.55
N LEU A 157 -13.18 -15.24 17.18
CA LEU A 157 -14.52 -15.75 17.44
C LEU A 157 -14.80 -15.93 18.93
N LEU A 158 -13.85 -16.44 19.70
CA LEU A 158 -13.98 -16.58 21.16
C LEU A 158 -14.28 -15.23 21.83
N LEU A 159 -13.56 -14.17 21.45
CA LEU A 159 -13.75 -12.82 21.99
C LEU A 159 -15.07 -12.19 21.53
N ASN A 160 -15.55 -12.54 20.34
CA ASN A 160 -16.76 -11.99 19.73
C ASN A 160 -18.00 -12.88 19.91
N MET A 161 -17.92 -14.01 20.63
CA MET A 161 -19.07 -14.88 20.92
C MET A 161 -20.26 -14.14 21.56
N PRO A 162 -20.07 -13.24 22.53
CA PRO A 162 -21.17 -12.42 23.06
C PRO A 162 -21.85 -11.58 21.99
N LEU A 163 -21.07 -10.91 21.14
CA LEU A 163 -21.59 -10.10 20.04
C LEU A 163 -22.37 -10.95 19.03
N LEU A 164 -21.88 -12.13 18.66
CA LEU A 164 -22.62 -13.06 17.79
C LEU A 164 -23.96 -13.46 18.40
N ALA A 165 -24.00 -13.71 19.71
CA ALA A 165 -25.25 -14.02 20.42
C ALA A 165 -26.20 -12.80 20.46
N GLU A 166 -25.69 -11.58 20.64
CA GLU A 166 -26.47 -10.33 20.57
C GLU A 166 -27.04 -10.09 19.16
N GLN A 167 -26.25 -10.42 18.14
CA GLN A 167 -26.69 -10.49 16.74
C GLN A 167 -27.59 -11.70 16.45
N ARG A 168 -28.05 -12.44 17.46
CA ARG A 168 -28.97 -13.58 17.33
C ARG A 168 -28.45 -14.69 16.42
N VAL A 169 -27.14 -14.89 16.34
CA VAL A 169 -26.56 -16.07 15.69
C VAL A 169 -26.99 -17.29 16.49
N GLU A 170 -27.62 -18.25 15.83
CA GLU A 170 -28.16 -19.46 16.45
C GLU A 170 -27.25 -20.68 16.23
N VAL A 171 -26.51 -20.70 15.11
CA VAL A 171 -25.72 -21.85 14.68
C VAL A 171 -24.30 -21.43 14.30
N LEU A 172 -23.31 -22.19 14.78
CA LEU A 172 -21.91 -22.14 14.35
C LEU A 172 -21.54 -23.46 13.67
N TYR A 173 -21.28 -23.43 12.37
CA TYR A 173 -20.76 -24.56 11.62
C TYR A 173 -19.23 -24.64 11.74
N ILE A 174 -18.72 -25.83 12.04
CA ILE A 174 -17.28 -26.11 12.07
C ILE A 174 -16.98 -27.27 11.12
N GLU A 175 -16.08 -27.03 10.17
CA GLU A 175 -15.66 -28.01 9.15
C GLU A 175 -15.23 -29.35 9.74
N HIS A 176 -14.40 -29.30 10.78
CA HIS A 176 -13.68 -30.47 11.28
C HIS A 176 -14.51 -31.42 12.14
N LEU A 177 -15.78 -31.11 12.38
CA LEU A 177 -16.70 -31.99 13.10
C LEU A 177 -17.50 -32.84 12.11
N LEU A 178 -17.90 -34.06 12.53
CA LEU A 178 -18.58 -35.04 11.68
C LEU A 178 -20.03 -35.26 12.14
N THR A 179 -21.00 -35.21 11.22
CA THR A 179 -22.43 -35.41 11.51
C THR A 179 -22.71 -36.79 12.12
N ASP A 180 -22.11 -37.82 11.55
CA ASP A 180 -22.28 -39.23 11.94
C ASP A 180 -21.44 -39.67 13.16
N LYS A 181 -20.56 -38.81 13.68
CA LYS A 181 -19.76 -39.07 14.90
C LYS A 181 -20.12 -38.15 16.08
N HIS A 182 -20.19 -36.83 15.85
CA HIS A 182 -20.13 -35.85 16.93
C HIS A 182 -21.48 -35.26 17.37
N LEU A 183 -22.54 -35.36 16.56
CA LEU A 183 -23.83 -34.70 16.83
C LEU A 183 -24.39 -35.00 18.23
N ARG A 184 -24.42 -36.27 18.65
CA ARG A 184 -24.94 -36.66 19.97
C ARG A 184 -24.17 -36.01 21.11
N LYS A 185 -22.84 -35.89 20.98
CA LYS A 185 -21.98 -35.27 22.00
C LYS A 185 -22.16 -33.76 22.03
N LEU A 186 -22.19 -33.11 20.87
CA LEU A 186 -22.45 -31.67 20.76
C LEU A 186 -23.78 -31.31 21.43
N ALA A 187 -24.86 -32.05 21.12
CA ALA A 187 -26.17 -31.86 21.74
C ALA A 187 -26.15 -32.01 23.28
N ARG A 188 -25.48 -33.04 23.79
CA ARG A 188 -25.32 -33.24 25.24
C ARG A 188 -24.60 -32.07 25.91
N TYR A 189 -23.49 -31.61 25.34
CA TYR A 189 -22.71 -30.52 25.93
C TYR A 189 -23.36 -29.15 25.76
N ARG A 190 -24.18 -28.95 24.71
CA ARG A 190 -25.06 -27.79 24.58
C ARG A 190 -26.07 -27.71 25.72
N GLN A 191 -26.73 -28.82 26.05
CA GLN A 191 -27.69 -28.87 27.17
C GLN A 191 -27.03 -28.58 28.53
N LEU A 192 -25.77 -28.97 28.69
CA LEU A 192 -24.99 -28.62 29.87
C LEU A 192 -24.63 -27.13 29.89
N GLY A 193 -24.25 -26.56 28.74
CA GLY A 193 -23.97 -25.12 28.57
C GLY A 193 -23.09 -24.56 29.68
N LYS A 194 -23.55 -23.48 30.34
CA LYS A 194 -22.85 -22.84 31.48
C LYS A 194 -22.70 -23.72 32.72
N LYS A 195 -23.43 -24.85 32.83
CA LYS A 195 -23.41 -25.74 34.01
C LYS A 195 -22.17 -26.65 34.04
N SER A 196 -21.48 -26.84 32.91
CA SER A 196 -20.26 -27.63 32.85
C SER A 196 -19.03 -26.76 32.61
N ARG A 197 -18.00 -26.94 33.45
CA ARG A 197 -16.69 -26.29 33.25
C ARG A 197 -15.83 -27.01 32.19
N SER A 198 -16.11 -28.30 31.95
CA SER A 198 -15.37 -29.16 31.01
C SER A 198 -16.24 -29.56 29.81
N GLY A 199 -15.61 -29.69 28.64
CA GLY A 199 -16.23 -30.20 27.42
C GLY A 199 -16.04 -31.72 27.27
N SER A 200 -16.27 -32.24 26.07
CA SER A 200 -16.07 -33.66 25.75
C SER A 200 -14.58 -33.95 25.56
N HIS A 201 -14.02 -34.86 26.36
CA HIS A 201 -12.67 -35.38 26.14
C HIS A 201 -12.52 -35.97 24.73
N GLU A 202 -13.48 -36.78 24.28
CA GLU A 202 -13.43 -37.33 22.90
C GLU A 202 -13.39 -36.25 21.82
N LEU A 203 -14.08 -35.11 21.98
CA LEU A 203 -14.01 -34.05 20.97
C LEU A 203 -12.64 -33.37 21.01
N LYS A 204 -12.10 -33.18 22.21
CA LYS A 204 -10.76 -32.62 22.41
C LYS A 204 -9.71 -33.53 21.76
N ASP A 205 -9.75 -34.83 22.07
CA ASP A 205 -8.78 -35.81 21.60
C ASP A 205 -8.87 -35.97 20.08
N TYR A 206 -10.08 -36.09 19.53
CA TYR A 206 -10.29 -36.13 18.08
C TYR A 206 -9.74 -34.88 17.37
N LEU A 207 -10.09 -33.67 17.84
CA LEU A 207 -9.61 -32.42 17.21
C LEU A 207 -8.09 -32.25 17.34
N HIS A 208 -7.49 -32.83 18.38
CA HIS A 208 -6.05 -32.79 18.60
C HIS A 208 -5.29 -33.78 17.69
N GLU A 209 -5.86 -34.94 17.38
CA GLU A 209 -5.18 -36.04 16.68
C GLU A 209 -5.52 -36.14 15.19
N VAL A 210 -6.70 -35.66 14.77
CA VAL A 210 -7.18 -35.79 13.38
C VAL A 210 -6.14 -35.30 12.36
N ASN A 211 -5.97 -36.09 11.29
CA ASN A 211 -4.98 -35.85 10.25
C ASN A 211 -3.57 -35.59 10.81
N ARG A 212 -3.16 -36.40 11.80
CA ARG A 212 -1.84 -36.33 12.46
C ARG A 212 -1.58 -34.96 13.11
N GLY A 213 -2.61 -34.42 13.76
CA GLY A 213 -2.54 -33.11 14.42
C GLY A 213 -2.54 -31.92 13.46
N ALA A 214 -3.20 -32.04 12.31
CA ALA A 214 -3.32 -30.96 11.33
C ALA A 214 -3.97 -29.70 11.91
N LEU A 215 -4.82 -29.85 12.93
CA LEU A 215 -5.52 -28.76 13.61
C LEU A 215 -4.82 -28.27 14.88
N ASN A 216 -3.77 -28.97 15.31
CA ASN A 216 -3.07 -28.63 16.55
C ASN A 216 -2.23 -27.35 16.34
N ASN A 217 -2.67 -26.27 16.97
CA ASN A 217 -2.03 -24.95 16.96
C ASN A 217 -1.20 -24.66 18.23
N SER A 218 -0.99 -25.68 19.09
CA SER A 218 -0.25 -25.59 20.36
C SER A 218 -0.84 -24.63 21.40
N SER A 219 -1.97 -23.99 21.12
CA SER A 219 -2.63 -23.08 22.06
C SER A 219 -3.38 -23.88 23.14
N ALA A 220 -3.27 -23.44 24.39
CA ALA A 220 -4.03 -24.01 25.49
C ALA A 220 -5.43 -23.39 25.66
N GLU A 221 -5.70 -22.26 24.99
CA GLU A 221 -6.91 -21.43 25.20
C GLU A 221 -7.70 -21.14 23.93
N TYR A 222 -7.03 -21.12 22.77
CA TYR A 222 -7.58 -20.65 21.50
C TYR A 222 -7.54 -21.78 20.45
N ASP A 223 -8.37 -22.81 20.68
CA ASP A 223 -8.53 -23.97 19.79
C ASP A 223 -10.02 -24.23 19.50
N TYR A 224 -10.32 -25.15 18.58
CA TYR A 224 -11.70 -25.52 18.26
C TYR A 224 -12.47 -26.06 19.47
N TYR A 225 -11.83 -26.78 20.39
CA TYR A 225 -12.49 -27.33 21.57
C TYR A 225 -12.99 -26.22 22.51
N HIS A 226 -12.20 -25.17 22.70
CA HIS A 226 -12.56 -23.98 23.46
C HIS A 226 -13.63 -23.15 22.75
N LEU A 227 -13.52 -22.99 21.43
CA LEU A 227 -14.55 -22.35 20.61
C LEU A 227 -15.93 -23.03 20.78
N ILE A 228 -15.97 -24.37 20.76
CA ILE A 228 -17.20 -25.15 20.96
C ILE A 228 -17.81 -24.90 22.34
N LYS A 229 -16.96 -24.89 23.37
CA LYS A 229 -17.41 -24.63 24.75
C LYS A 229 -18.00 -23.23 24.88
N GLU A 230 -17.37 -22.23 24.27
CA GLU A 230 -17.80 -20.85 24.38
C GLU A 230 -19.11 -20.59 23.62
N ALA A 231 -19.25 -21.13 22.41
CA ALA A 231 -20.51 -21.11 21.66
C ALA A 231 -21.68 -21.68 22.50
N HIS A 232 -21.49 -22.86 23.11
CA HIS A 232 -22.52 -23.47 23.96
C HIS A 232 -22.83 -22.66 25.23
N ARG A 233 -21.85 -21.95 25.81
CA ARG A 233 -22.09 -21.04 26.95
C ARG A 233 -22.97 -19.86 26.57
N HIS A 234 -22.86 -19.40 25.33
CA HIS A 234 -23.65 -18.30 24.77
C HIS A 234 -24.94 -18.76 24.08
N GLY A 235 -25.28 -20.05 24.16
CA GLY A 235 -26.53 -20.60 23.61
C GLY A 235 -26.50 -20.86 22.10
N ILE A 236 -25.34 -20.65 21.46
CA ILE A 236 -25.12 -20.90 20.03
C ILE A 236 -24.91 -22.41 19.84
N GLU A 237 -25.66 -23.02 18.93
CA GLU A 237 -25.54 -24.42 18.58
C GLU A 237 -24.32 -24.66 17.70
N VAL A 238 -23.39 -25.50 18.12
CA VAL A 238 -22.33 -25.95 17.22
C VAL A 238 -22.83 -27.12 16.38
N ARG A 239 -22.72 -27.00 15.06
CA ARG A 239 -23.02 -28.07 14.11
C ARG A 239 -21.79 -28.51 13.31
N PRO A 240 -21.64 -29.82 13.05
CA PRO A 240 -20.73 -30.31 12.02
C PRO A 240 -21.04 -29.72 10.65
N LEU A 241 -20.02 -29.43 9.84
CA LEU A 241 -20.22 -29.19 8.41
C LEU A 241 -19.89 -30.43 7.56
N SER A 242 -19.14 -31.39 8.10
CA SER A 242 -18.72 -32.58 7.37
C SER A 242 -19.43 -33.84 7.88
N SER A 243 -19.46 -34.89 7.07
CA SER A 243 -19.63 -36.27 7.52
C SER A 243 -18.28 -36.99 7.49
N SER A 244 -18.22 -38.20 8.04
CA SER A 244 -17.03 -39.05 7.88
C SER A 244 -16.69 -39.34 6.41
N ILE A 245 -17.68 -39.29 5.52
CA ILE A 245 -17.53 -39.52 4.08
C ILE A 245 -17.04 -38.25 3.37
N SER A 246 -17.51 -37.07 3.75
CA SER A 246 -17.11 -35.81 3.09
C SER A 246 -15.76 -35.28 3.57
N TYR A 247 -15.39 -35.55 4.82
CA TYR A 247 -14.18 -34.98 5.41
C TYR A 247 -12.89 -35.50 4.73
N PRO A 248 -11.89 -34.63 4.45
CA PRO A 248 -10.67 -35.01 3.75
C PRO A 248 -9.63 -35.63 4.71
N PHE A 249 -9.83 -36.90 5.07
CA PHE A 249 -8.82 -37.65 5.83
C PHE A 249 -7.58 -37.95 4.98
N LEU A 250 -6.38 -37.67 5.50
CA LEU A 250 -5.10 -37.81 4.78
C LEU A 250 -4.89 -39.21 4.19
N ASP A 251 -5.27 -40.23 4.94
CA ASP A 251 -5.02 -41.62 4.56
C ASP A 251 -6.15 -42.23 3.71
N HIS A 252 -7.17 -41.46 3.31
CA HIS A 252 -8.34 -41.97 2.56
C HIS A 252 -8.62 -41.20 1.25
N PRO A 253 -7.71 -41.26 0.25
CA PRO A 253 -7.97 -40.68 -1.06
C PRO A 253 -9.05 -41.47 -1.82
N VAL A 254 -9.79 -40.77 -2.69
CA VAL A 254 -10.74 -41.42 -3.60
C VAL A 254 -10.00 -41.84 -4.86
N LEU A 255 -9.88 -43.14 -5.12
CA LEU A 255 -9.06 -43.69 -6.21
C LEU A 255 -9.51 -43.18 -7.59
N THR A 256 -10.83 -43.07 -7.81
CA THR A 256 -11.40 -42.54 -9.07
C THR A 256 -11.18 -41.04 -9.28
N ALA A 257 -10.62 -40.34 -8.29
CA ALA A 257 -10.39 -38.91 -8.30
C ALA A 257 -8.90 -38.54 -8.40
N VAL A 258 -8.02 -39.51 -8.73
CA VAL A 258 -6.56 -39.31 -8.75
C VAL A 258 -6.10 -38.16 -9.67
N ASP A 259 -6.84 -37.91 -10.75
CA ASP A 259 -6.55 -36.84 -11.72
C ASP A 259 -7.34 -35.53 -11.45
N ASP A 260 -8.12 -35.47 -10.37
CA ASP A 260 -8.89 -34.28 -9.96
C ASP A 260 -8.33 -33.71 -8.64
N PRO A 261 -7.39 -32.75 -8.70
CA PRO A 261 -6.79 -32.16 -7.50
C PRO A 261 -7.82 -31.42 -6.62
N ALA A 262 -8.98 -31.06 -7.16
CA ALA A 262 -10.05 -30.36 -6.44
C ALA A 262 -11.11 -31.30 -5.84
N ALA A 263 -10.95 -32.62 -5.96
CA ALA A 263 -11.94 -33.60 -5.55
C ALA A 263 -12.34 -33.48 -4.07
N ALA A 264 -11.37 -33.33 -3.18
CA ALA A 264 -11.62 -33.17 -1.75
C ALA A 264 -12.48 -31.93 -1.45
N SER A 265 -12.13 -30.78 -2.03
CA SER A 265 -12.88 -29.53 -1.86
C SER A 265 -14.28 -29.64 -2.45
N LYS A 266 -14.44 -30.27 -3.63
CA LYS A 266 -15.76 -30.53 -4.23
C LYS A 266 -16.63 -31.37 -3.31
N MET A 267 -16.12 -32.49 -2.79
CA MET A 267 -16.88 -33.36 -1.88
C MET A 267 -17.31 -32.62 -0.60
N SER A 268 -16.40 -31.89 0.03
CA SER A 268 -16.67 -31.12 1.24
C SER A 268 -17.68 -30.00 0.99
N ASN A 269 -17.47 -29.17 -0.04
CA ASN A 269 -18.36 -28.05 -0.34
C ASN A 269 -19.75 -28.51 -0.79
N PHE A 270 -19.83 -29.59 -1.58
CA PHE A 270 -21.11 -30.16 -1.99
C PHE A 270 -21.93 -30.66 -0.79
N PHE A 271 -21.31 -31.46 0.10
CA PHE A 271 -21.98 -31.94 1.30
C PHE A 271 -22.35 -30.79 2.25
N GLY A 272 -21.40 -29.90 2.54
CA GLY A 272 -21.60 -28.75 3.43
C GLY A 272 -22.70 -27.80 2.93
N HIS A 273 -22.75 -27.54 1.62
CA HIS A 273 -23.82 -26.77 1.00
C HIS A 273 -25.19 -27.46 1.19
N ARG A 274 -25.30 -28.75 0.88
CA ARG A 274 -26.54 -29.51 1.09
C ARG A 274 -26.98 -29.50 2.55
N LEU A 275 -26.03 -29.64 3.49
CA LEU A 275 -26.32 -29.64 4.92
C LEU A 275 -26.85 -28.28 5.39
N ILE A 276 -26.19 -27.18 5.05
CA ILE A 276 -26.64 -25.83 5.41
C ILE A 276 -28.01 -25.54 4.78
N SER A 277 -28.20 -25.88 3.50
CA SER A 277 -29.46 -25.63 2.81
C SER A 277 -30.61 -26.49 3.34
N HIS A 278 -30.32 -27.66 3.89
CA HIS A 278 -31.29 -28.48 4.62
C HIS A 278 -31.63 -27.88 6.00
N ASP A 279 -30.62 -27.42 6.74
CA ASP A 279 -30.76 -26.86 8.07
C ASP A 279 -31.44 -25.47 8.09
N ILE A 280 -31.16 -24.66 7.08
CA ILE A 280 -31.58 -23.27 6.92
C ILE A 280 -32.46 -23.18 5.67
N VAL A 281 -33.75 -23.41 5.86
CA VAL A 281 -34.76 -23.31 4.79
C VAL A 281 -34.76 -21.89 4.18
N PRO A 282 -34.91 -21.75 2.85
CA PRO A 282 -35.02 -20.44 2.21
C PRO A 282 -36.07 -19.54 2.86
N GLY A 283 -35.72 -18.28 3.15
CA GLY A 283 -36.57 -17.31 3.84
C GLY A 283 -36.53 -17.39 5.38
N SER A 284 -35.76 -18.31 5.95
CA SER A 284 -35.51 -18.37 7.39
C SER A 284 -34.79 -17.11 7.90
N SER A 285 -35.23 -16.60 9.06
CA SER A 285 -34.55 -15.52 9.79
C SER A 285 -33.42 -16.03 10.69
N LYS A 286 -33.15 -17.35 10.70
CA LYS A 286 -32.08 -17.93 11.51
C LYS A 286 -30.74 -17.41 11.02
N ARG A 287 -29.97 -16.83 11.94
CA ARG A 287 -28.61 -16.36 11.64
C ARG A 287 -27.58 -17.44 11.96
N TRP A 288 -26.58 -17.59 11.10
CA TRP A 288 -25.56 -18.61 11.24
C TRP A 288 -24.18 -18.09 10.86
N VAL A 289 -23.17 -18.70 11.46
CA VAL A 289 -21.76 -18.46 11.15
C VAL A 289 -21.10 -19.79 10.77
N ALA A 290 -20.17 -19.78 9.84
CA ALA A 290 -19.30 -20.93 9.57
C ALA A 290 -17.83 -20.53 9.72
N LEU A 291 -17.02 -21.38 10.35
CA LEU A 291 -15.57 -21.24 10.41
C LEU A 291 -14.93 -22.38 9.61
N LEU A 292 -14.29 -22.03 8.49
CA LEU A 292 -13.88 -22.98 7.44
C LEU A 292 -12.45 -22.73 6.97
N ASP A 293 -11.75 -23.79 6.54
CA ASP A 293 -10.52 -23.64 5.78
C ASP A 293 -10.75 -22.75 4.56
N GLN A 294 -9.77 -21.90 4.24
CA GLN A 294 -9.85 -20.94 3.15
C GLN A 294 -10.28 -21.55 1.80
N LYS A 295 -9.87 -22.80 1.53
CA LYS A 295 -10.21 -23.51 0.28
C LYS A 295 -11.68 -23.92 0.20
N LEU A 296 -12.36 -24.02 1.34
CA LEU A 296 -13.78 -24.35 1.42
C LEU A 296 -14.64 -23.11 1.63
N ALA A 297 -14.10 -22.09 2.31
CA ALA A 297 -14.81 -20.87 2.62
C ALA A 297 -15.16 -20.05 1.38
N THR A 298 -14.18 -19.89 0.48
CA THR A 298 -14.25 -19.03 -0.71
C THR A 298 -13.83 -19.78 -1.96
N THR A 299 -14.05 -19.18 -3.14
CA THR A 299 -13.71 -19.79 -4.42
C THR A 299 -12.20 -20.06 -4.52
N HIS A 300 -11.86 -21.32 -4.77
CA HIS A 300 -10.48 -21.78 -4.91
C HIS A 300 -10.38 -22.72 -6.12
N ASP A 301 -9.39 -22.52 -6.99
CA ASP A 301 -9.20 -23.32 -8.21
C ASP A 301 -10.48 -23.49 -9.06
N GLN A 302 -11.24 -22.41 -9.25
CA GLN A 302 -12.52 -22.38 -9.97
C GLN A 302 -13.67 -23.18 -9.31
N VAL A 303 -13.48 -23.72 -8.11
CA VAL A 303 -14.54 -24.37 -7.34
C VAL A 303 -15.15 -23.35 -6.36
N PRO A 304 -16.45 -23.02 -6.47
CA PRO A 304 -17.12 -22.14 -5.52
C PRO A 304 -17.02 -22.65 -4.08
N GLY A 305 -16.69 -21.75 -3.15
CA GLY A 305 -16.70 -22.02 -1.71
C GLY A 305 -18.09 -21.88 -1.10
N ILE A 306 -18.25 -22.25 0.17
CA ILE A 306 -19.52 -22.16 0.90
C ILE A 306 -20.09 -20.74 0.91
N ALA A 307 -19.25 -19.70 0.96
CA ALA A 307 -19.71 -18.31 0.91
C ALA A 307 -20.42 -18.00 -0.42
N GLU A 308 -19.81 -18.35 -1.55
CA GLU A 308 -20.43 -18.18 -2.87
C GLU A 308 -21.65 -19.08 -3.05
N MET A 309 -21.56 -20.34 -2.58
CA MET A 309 -22.66 -21.31 -2.74
C MET A 309 -23.91 -20.95 -1.93
N GLN A 310 -23.75 -20.28 -0.79
CA GLN A 310 -24.86 -19.79 0.04
C GLN A 310 -25.23 -18.32 -0.26
N GLY A 311 -24.43 -17.62 -1.08
CA GLY A 311 -24.66 -16.20 -1.40
C GLY A 311 -24.49 -15.28 -0.20
N VAL A 312 -23.49 -15.54 0.64
CA VAL A 312 -23.26 -14.80 1.89
C VAL A 312 -21.89 -14.12 1.90
N VAL A 313 -21.71 -13.20 2.85
CA VAL A 313 -20.46 -12.45 3.04
C VAL A 313 -19.37 -13.36 3.58
N SER A 314 -18.16 -13.25 3.03
CA SER A 314 -16.95 -13.92 3.50
C SER A 314 -15.95 -12.96 4.17
N VAL A 315 -15.39 -13.39 5.28
CA VAL A 315 -14.36 -12.65 6.02
C VAL A 315 -13.13 -13.53 6.19
N HIS A 316 -11.97 -13.10 5.69
CA HIS A 316 -10.70 -13.78 5.92
C HIS A 316 -10.05 -13.33 7.22
N VAL A 317 -9.64 -14.27 8.06
CA VAL A 317 -8.86 -13.96 9.25
C VAL A 317 -7.39 -14.23 8.99
N GLN A 318 -6.58 -13.17 9.07
CA GLN A 318 -5.13 -13.22 8.89
C GLN A 318 -4.43 -13.10 10.24
N ASP A 319 -3.62 -14.09 10.60
CA ASP A 319 -2.79 -14.04 11.81
C ASP A 319 -1.68 -13.00 11.65
N ILE A 320 -1.61 -12.04 12.59
CA ILE A 320 -0.52 -11.07 12.70
C ILE A 320 0.23 -11.25 14.03
N PRO A 321 1.51 -10.85 14.12
CA PRO A 321 2.29 -10.96 15.35
C PRO A 321 1.63 -10.34 16.58
N ALA A 322 1.91 -10.89 17.76
CA ALA A 322 1.44 -10.34 19.03
C ALA A 322 1.82 -8.84 19.16
N GLY A 323 0.90 -8.04 19.72
CA GLY A 323 1.09 -6.59 19.90
C GLY A 323 0.77 -5.73 18.69
N ARG A 324 0.49 -6.32 17.52
CA ARG A 324 -0.08 -5.60 16.37
C ARG A 324 -1.54 -5.25 16.59
N THR A 325 -1.99 -4.13 16.02
CA THR A 325 -3.37 -3.67 16.14
C THR A 325 -4.29 -4.43 15.20
N THR A 326 -5.54 -4.59 15.60
CA THR A 326 -6.54 -5.24 14.74
C THR A 326 -6.86 -4.31 13.57
N ARG A 327 -6.78 -4.84 12.34
CA ARG A 327 -7.09 -4.11 11.12
C ARG A 327 -8.23 -4.79 10.37
N VAL A 328 -9.16 -3.99 9.87
CA VAL A 328 -10.28 -4.42 9.04
C VAL A 328 -10.15 -3.74 7.68
N SER A 329 -10.12 -4.52 6.61
CA SER A 329 -10.02 -4.02 5.23
C SER A 329 -11.05 -4.71 4.33
N GLU A 330 -11.44 -4.04 3.24
CA GLU A 330 -12.16 -4.70 2.15
C GLU A 330 -11.20 -5.70 1.51
N GLY A 331 -11.71 -6.86 1.11
CA GLY A 331 -10.90 -7.91 0.52
C GLY A 331 -10.39 -7.47 -0.86
N THR A 332 -9.22 -6.83 -0.89
CA THR A 332 -8.41 -6.73 -2.09
C THR A 332 -7.80 -8.10 -2.33
N GLY A 333 -7.88 -8.61 -3.56
CA GLY A 333 -7.21 -9.86 -3.94
C GLY A 333 -5.70 -9.71 -3.78
N ALA A 334 -5.18 -9.99 -2.59
CA ALA A 334 -3.76 -9.98 -2.33
C ALA A 334 -3.11 -11.15 -3.09
N PRO A 335 -2.04 -10.94 -3.85
CA PRO A 335 -1.35 -12.00 -4.57
C PRO A 335 -0.49 -12.81 -3.60
N HIS A 336 -1.11 -13.63 -2.76
CA HIS A 336 -0.38 -14.68 -2.05
C HIS A 336 -0.26 -15.92 -2.95
N GLN A 337 0.97 -16.24 -3.35
CA GLN A 337 1.36 -17.50 -4.01
C GLN A 337 0.41 -17.95 -5.14
N ASN A 338 0.44 -17.24 -6.28
CA ASN A 338 -0.16 -17.66 -7.56
C ASN A 338 -1.66 -18.02 -7.56
N THR A 339 -2.42 -17.73 -6.51
CA THR A 339 -3.89 -17.95 -6.48
C THR A 339 -4.57 -16.72 -5.89
N THR A 340 -5.39 -16.03 -6.69
CA THR A 340 -6.22 -14.91 -6.24
C THR A 340 -7.32 -15.45 -5.34
N THR A 341 -7.18 -15.25 -4.03
CA THR A 341 -8.22 -15.57 -3.06
C THR A 341 -9.10 -14.33 -2.87
N HIS A 342 -10.37 -14.44 -3.25
CA HIS A 342 -11.33 -13.32 -3.22
C HIS A 342 -12.23 -13.49 -1.99
N CYS A 343 -11.92 -12.79 -0.90
CA CYS A 343 -12.83 -12.62 0.24
C CYS A 343 -13.49 -11.25 0.18
N ASP A 344 -14.63 -11.05 0.85
CA ASP A 344 -15.31 -9.75 0.84
C ASP A 344 -14.63 -8.77 1.83
N PHE A 345 -14.12 -9.28 2.97
CA PHE A 345 -13.30 -8.52 3.93
C PHE A 345 -12.13 -9.34 4.48
N THR A 346 -11.11 -8.65 4.97
CA THR A 346 -10.02 -9.23 5.76
C THR A 346 -9.99 -8.61 7.16
N ILE A 347 -9.85 -9.45 8.18
CA ILE A 347 -9.55 -9.07 9.55
C ILE A 347 -8.15 -9.58 9.88
N ALA A 348 -7.18 -8.67 9.95
CA ALA A 348 -5.85 -8.97 10.49
C ALA A 348 -5.92 -8.91 12.02
N PHE A 349 -5.71 -10.04 12.69
CA PHE A 349 -5.93 -10.18 14.13
C PHE A 349 -4.74 -10.84 14.83
N ALA A 350 -4.35 -10.28 15.97
CA ALA A 350 -3.12 -10.68 16.64
C ALA A 350 -3.19 -12.13 17.18
N ASP A 351 -2.19 -12.92 16.82
CA ASP A 351 -1.88 -14.22 17.40
C ASP A 351 -0.88 -14.04 18.56
N PRO A 352 -1.28 -14.32 19.82
CA PRO A 352 -0.37 -14.24 20.96
C PRO A 352 0.81 -15.23 20.90
N ALA A 353 0.72 -16.29 20.10
CA ALA A 353 1.80 -17.26 19.92
C ALA A 353 2.85 -16.80 18.89
N LEU A 354 2.52 -15.85 18.02
CA LEU A 354 3.47 -15.28 17.07
C LEU A 354 4.31 -14.18 17.75
N PRO A 355 5.65 -14.32 17.81
CA PRO A 355 6.49 -13.35 18.50
C PRO A 355 6.40 -11.98 17.81
N ALA A 356 6.30 -10.92 18.61
CA ALA A 356 6.31 -9.55 18.11
C ALA A 356 7.62 -9.29 17.33
N THR A 357 7.51 -9.06 16.03
CA THR A 357 8.66 -8.59 15.25
C THR A 357 8.91 -7.12 15.58
N PRO A 358 10.14 -6.72 15.96
CA PRO A 358 10.46 -5.32 16.19
C PRO A 358 10.10 -4.47 14.97
N LEU A 359 9.38 -3.39 15.20
CA LEU A 359 9.10 -2.41 14.16
C LEU A 359 10.39 -1.64 13.84
N PRO A 360 10.69 -1.37 12.56
CA PRO A 360 11.80 -0.49 12.24
C PRO A 360 11.55 0.92 12.81
N PRO A 361 12.59 1.64 13.21
CA PRO A 361 12.46 3.00 13.69
C PRO A 361 11.96 3.93 12.58
N ALA A 362 11.22 4.97 12.97
CA ALA A 362 10.80 6.02 12.04
C ALA A 362 12.00 6.70 11.39
N THR A 363 11.99 6.81 10.07
CA THR A 363 13.02 7.52 9.31
C THR A 363 12.75 9.03 9.30
N PRO A 364 13.74 9.89 8.95
CA PRO A 364 13.53 11.33 8.79
C PRO A 364 12.43 11.68 7.77
N VAL A 365 12.34 10.94 6.66
CA VAL A 365 11.28 11.08 5.65
C VAL A 365 9.91 10.87 6.29
N ASP A 366 9.78 9.81 7.09
CA ASP A 366 8.52 9.46 7.72
C ASP A 366 8.04 10.59 8.66
N ASN A 367 8.97 11.14 9.46
CA ASN A 367 8.71 12.28 10.34
C ASN A 367 8.28 13.54 9.58
N MET A 368 8.88 13.83 8.43
CA MET A 368 8.50 14.98 7.60
C MET A 368 7.13 14.81 6.96
N LEU A 369 6.82 13.63 6.44
CA LEU A 369 5.52 13.33 5.86
C LEU A 369 4.41 13.37 6.92
N LEU A 370 4.67 12.87 8.13
CA LEU A 370 3.73 12.99 9.25
C LEU A 370 3.33 14.46 9.48
N ARG A 371 4.31 15.34 9.58
CA ARG A 371 4.06 16.78 9.79
C ARG A 371 3.31 17.39 8.61
N ALA A 372 3.64 16.97 7.38
CA ALA A 372 3.05 17.51 6.17
C ALA A 372 1.60 17.03 5.91
N LEU A 373 1.24 15.83 6.37
CA LEU A 373 -0.07 15.21 6.11
C LEU A 373 -1.11 15.41 7.23
N GLY A 374 -0.76 16.05 8.35
CA GLY A 374 -1.74 16.82 9.14
C GLY A 374 -2.84 16.08 9.94
N GLY A 375 -2.80 14.76 10.14
CA GLY A 375 -3.48 14.05 11.24
C GLY A 375 -4.85 13.38 10.97
N ARG A 376 -5.19 12.42 11.87
CA ARG A 376 -6.28 11.41 11.88
C ARG A 376 -6.08 10.20 10.96
N SER A 377 -5.05 9.42 11.26
CA SER A 377 -4.99 8.01 10.87
C SER A 377 -5.48 7.16 12.05
N THR A 378 -6.30 6.14 11.80
CA THR A 378 -6.70 5.11 12.79
C THR A 378 -5.56 4.16 13.12
N LEU A 379 -4.48 4.15 12.32
CA LEU A 379 -3.27 3.36 12.56
C LEU A 379 -2.46 3.96 13.70
N ASP A 380 -2.10 3.13 14.68
CA ASP A 380 -1.20 3.48 15.77
C ASP A 380 0.18 3.88 15.24
N ASP A 381 0.86 4.79 15.94
CA ASP A 381 2.12 5.37 15.47
C ASP A 381 3.17 4.29 15.19
N GLY A 382 3.17 3.16 15.91
CA GLY A 382 4.09 2.04 15.67
C GLY A 382 3.94 1.38 14.29
N GLU A 383 2.72 1.05 13.87
CA GLU A 383 2.48 0.41 12.57
C GLU A 383 2.73 1.38 11.41
N ARG A 384 2.52 2.68 11.66
CA ARG A 384 2.75 3.78 10.72
C ARG A 384 4.19 3.83 10.17
N TRP A 385 5.17 3.39 10.96
CA TRP A 385 6.59 3.49 10.62
C TRP A 385 7.20 2.19 10.08
N ALA A 386 6.40 1.13 9.96
CA ALA A 386 6.90 -0.16 9.52
C ALA A 386 7.29 -0.18 8.03
N GLY A 387 8.54 -0.52 7.74
CA GLY A 387 9.02 -0.99 6.43
C GLY A 387 9.02 0.06 5.30
N GLN A 388 9.10 -0.45 4.07
CA GLN A 388 8.78 0.32 2.87
C GLN A 388 7.26 0.36 2.70
N TYR A 389 6.75 1.52 2.32
CA TYR A 389 5.33 1.76 2.07
C TYR A 389 5.16 2.97 1.16
N GLY A 390 3.96 3.13 0.61
CA GLY A 390 3.58 4.31 -0.14
C GLY A 390 2.18 4.79 0.19
N PHE A 391 1.58 5.53 -0.74
CA PHE A 391 0.32 6.22 -0.56
C PHE A 391 -0.56 6.11 -1.80
N VAL A 392 -1.87 6.03 -1.59
CA VAL A 392 -2.90 6.16 -2.62
C VAL A 392 -3.81 7.35 -2.30
N ARG A 393 -4.44 7.91 -3.32
CA ARG A 393 -5.43 8.98 -3.15
C ARG A 393 -6.82 8.38 -2.95
N ASN A 394 -7.54 8.86 -1.95
CA ASN A 394 -8.96 8.53 -1.80
C ASN A 394 -9.85 9.50 -2.59
N GLU A 395 -11.16 9.27 -2.56
CA GLU A 395 -12.17 10.09 -3.25
C GLU A 395 -12.19 11.56 -2.81
N ASN A 396 -11.68 11.86 -1.60
CA ASN A 396 -11.57 13.21 -1.05
C ASN A 396 -10.21 13.86 -1.31
N ASP A 397 -9.42 13.33 -2.25
CA ASP A 397 -8.08 13.82 -2.58
C ASP A 397 -7.09 13.81 -1.39
N ALA A 398 -7.32 12.96 -0.39
CA ALA A 398 -6.39 12.76 0.73
C ALA A 398 -5.45 11.58 0.46
N TRP A 399 -4.20 11.71 0.89
CA TRP A 399 -3.23 10.62 0.88
C TRP A 399 -3.53 9.61 1.98
N LEU A 400 -3.82 8.38 1.60
CA LEU A 400 -3.93 7.23 2.50
C LEU A 400 -2.68 6.36 2.34
N ARG A 401 -2.11 5.93 3.45
CA ARG A 401 -0.97 5.00 3.42
C ARG A 401 -1.44 3.64 2.89
N VAL A 402 -0.68 3.08 1.95
CA VAL A 402 -0.84 1.70 1.49
C VAL A 402 -0.24 0.78 2.55
N ASP A 403 -0.94 -0.30 2.87
CA ASP A 403 -0.45 -1.28 3.83
C ASP A 403 0.86 -1.91 3.34
N PRO A 404 1.83 -2.22 4.21
CA PRO A 404 3.04 -2.92 3.80
C PRO A 404 2.77 -4.22 3.04
N ASP A 405 1.67 -4.93 3.34
CA ASP A 405 1.32 -6.18 2.66
C ASP A 405 0.74 -5.93 1.23
N ASP A 406 0.10 -4.78 1.02
CA ASP A 406 -0.40 -4.32 -0.29
C ASP A 406 0.65 -3.52 -1.08
N TRP A 407 1.73 -3.13 -0.42
CA TRP A 407 2.88 -2.48 -1.03
C TRP A 407 3.78 -3.55 -1.64
N SER A 408 3.64 -3.76 -2.96
CA SER A 408 4.61 -4.56 -3.71
C SER A 408 5.99 -3.93 -3.56
N ALA A 409 6.95 -4.67 -3.02
CA ALA A 409 8.35 -4.23 -2.95
C ALA A 409 8.86 -3.76 -4.34
N ASP A 410 9.85 -2.86 -4.33
CA ASP A 410 10.45 -2.32 -5.55
C ASP A 410 10.85 -3.48 -6.49
N SER A 411 10.18 -3.57 -7.63
CA SER A 411 10.52 -4.56 -8.65
C SER A 411 11.86 -4.18 -9.30
N PRO A 412 12.67 -5.16 -9.75
CA PRO A 412 13.86 -4.85 -10.51
C PRO A 412 13.51 -3.95 -11.70
N ALA A 413 14.37 -2.96 -11.99
CA ALA A 413 14.15 -2.05 -13.10
C ALA A 413 13.89 -2.84 -14.39
N THR A 414 12.81 -2.51 -15.10
CA THR A 414 12.44 -3.15 -16.36
C THR A 414 13.51 -2.91 -17.43
N ALA A 415 13.51 -3.73 -18.49
CA ALA A 415 14.44 -3.55 -19.61
C ALA A 415 14.34 -2.15 -20.24
N ILE A 416 13.14 -1.56 -20.24
CA ILE A 416 12.90 -0.19 -20.72
C ILE A 416 13.55 0.82 -19.77
N GLN A 417 13.31 0.70 -18.46
CA GLN A 417 13.92 1.60 -17.46
C GLN A 417 15.45 1.56 -17.50
N GLN A 418 16.03 0.36 -17.61
CA GLN A 418 17.48 0.20 -17.77
C GLN A 418 17.98 0.82 -19.08
N SER A 419 17.23 0.67 -20.17
CA SER A 419 17.57 1.27 -21.46
C SER A 419 17.52 2.79 -21.41
N LEU A 420 16.71 3.39 -20.53
CA LEU A 420 16.55 4.84 -20.42
C LEU A 420 17.57 5.50 -19.49
N ALA A 421 18.10 4.81 -18.48
CA ALA A 421 19.10 5.36 -17.54
C ALA A 421 20.42 5.82 -18.23
N ASP A 422 20.93 7.02 -17.92
CA ASP A 422 22.23 7.51 -18.43
C ASP A 422 23.34 7.19 -17.43
N ALA A 423 23.90 5.97 -17.52
CA ALA A 423 24.98 5.50 -16.65
C ALA A 423 26.26 6.37 -16.66
N THR A 424 26.38 7.35 -17.56
CA THR A 424 27.48 8.31 -17.59
C THR A 424 27.33 9.35 -16.48
N TYR A 425 26.13 9.86 -16.25
CA TYR A 425 25.87 11.00 -15.37
C TYR A 425 24.92 10.67 -14.22
N ASP A 426 24.03 9.70 -14.38
CA ASP A 426 23.15 9.23 -13.32
C ASP A 426 23.94 8.51 -12.23
N MET A 427 23.52 8.74 -10.99
CA MET A 427 23.95 7.91 -9.88
C MET A 427 23.36 6.50 -9.98
N PRO A 428 24.12 5.45 -9.61
CA PRO A 428 23.61 4.08 -9.62
C PRO A 428 22.39 3.90 -8.70
N LEU A 429 21.42 3.06 -9.12
CA LEU A 429 20.14 2.88 -8.42
C LEU A 429 20.30 2.37 -6.98
N ASP A 430 21.32 1.56 -6.70
CA ASP A 430 21.65 1.05 -5.37
C ASP A 430 22.13 2.16 -4.41
N THR A 431 22.61 3.30 -4.94
CA THR A 431 23.01 4.46 -4.13
C THR A 431 21.85 5.40 -3.78
N ARG A 432 20.65 5.17 -4.35
CA ARG A 432 19.51 6.09 -4.30
C ARG A 432 19.09 6.51 -2.89
N ASN A 433 19.02 5.57 -1.93
CA ASN A 433 18.63 5.88 -0.55
C ASN A 433 19.66 6.79 0.15
N THR A 434 20.95 6.51 -0.06
CA THR A 434 22.04 7.33 0.47
C THR A 434 22.06 8.70 -0.19
N LEU A 435 21.89 8.75 -1.52
CA LEU A 435 21.82 9.99 -2.29
C LEU A 435 20.65 10.87 -1.84
N HIS A 436 19.47 10.28 -1.61
CA HIS A 436 18.29 10.98 -1.08
C HIS A 436 18.57 11.58 0.31
N THR A 437 19.27 10.81 1.16
CA THR A 437 19.66 11.26 2.49
C THR A 437 20.60 12.46 2.43
N LEU A 438 21.64 12.36 1.60
CA LEU A 438 22.59 13.46 1.35
C LEU A 438 21.91 14.71 0.80
N ALA A 439 20.91 14.55 -0.08
CA ALA A 439 20.20 15.66 -0.71
C ALA A 439 19.25 16.40 0.24
N ASN A 440 18.55 15.66 1.10
CA ASN A 440 17.42 16.21 1.85
C ASN A 440 17.68 16.39 3.36
N PHE A 441 18.58 15.60 3.93
CA PHE A 441 18.75 15.51 5.38
C PHE A 441 20.15 15.91 5.86
N GLU A 442 21.16 15.89 4.98
CA GLU A 442 22.51 16.35 5.30
C GLU A 442 22.76 17.78 4.81
N LYS A 443 22.98 18.71 5.75
CA LYS A 443 23.17 20.15 5.45
C LYS A 443 24.29 20.42 4.44
N LYS A 444 25.30 19.56 4.39
CA LYS A 444 26.50 19.67 3.54
C LYS A 444 26.72 18.42 2.69
N GLY A 445 25.67 17.66 2.41
CA GLY A 445 25.76 16.34 1.78
C GLY A 445 26.53 16.32 0.45
N PHE A 446 26.41 17.37 -0.36
CA PHE A 446 27.11 17.50 -1.66
C PHE A 446 28.22 18.56 -1.69
N ASP A 447 28.56 19.13 -0.55
CA ASP A 447 29.62 20.14 -0.45
C ASP A 447 30.97 19.46 -0.24
N MET A 448 31.71 19.26 -1.33
CA MET A 448 32.96 18.48 -1.35
C MET A 448 34.10 19.08 -0.52
N GLU A 449 33.95 20.29 0.03
CA GLU A 449 34.93 20.87 0.97
C GLU A 449 34.83 20.25 2.38
N TYR A 450 33.74 19.55 2.67
CA TYR A 450 33.49 18.90 3.96
C TYR A 450 33.68 17.40 3.86
N PHE A 451 34.10 16.78 4.97
CA PHE A 451 34.28 15.34 5.10
C PHE A 451 33.13 14.73 5.93
N SER A 452 32.64 13.56 5.53
CA SER A 452 31.74 12.72 6.31
C SER A 452 32.52 11.57 6.95
N GLU A 453 32.24 11.27 8.21
CA GLU A 453 32.81 10.10 8.90
C GLU A 453 32.14 8.77 8.47
N ASP A 454 31.06 8.82 7.67
CA ASP A 454 30.38 7.64 7.14
C ASP A 454 30.97 7.23 5.77
N ASP A 455 31.62 6.07 5.73
CA ASP A 455 32.25 5.51 4.53
C ASP A 455 31.26 5.34 3.36
N THR A 456 29.98 5.07 3.65
CA THR A 456 28.92 4.94 2.64
C THR A 456 28.62 6.30 2.02
N PHE A 457 28.54 7.35 2.85
CA PHE A 457 28.32 8.71 2.37
C PHE A 457 29.51 9.15 1.52
N GLU A 458 30.74 8.93 1.98
CA GLU A 458 31.94 9.27 1.20
C GLU A 458 32.00 8.56 -0.15
N THR A 459 31.66 7.26 -0.19
CA THR A 459 31.61 6.50 -1.46
C THR A 459 30.64 7.13 -2.46
N VAL A 460 29.43 7.47 -2.01
CA VAL A 460 28.40 8.09 -2.87
C VAL A 460 28.79 9.51 -3.28
N ARG A 461 29.36 10.30 -2.37
CA ARG A 461 29.85 11.67 -2.66
C ARG A 461 30.98 11.68 -3.67
N ASN A 462 31.93 10.74 -3.59
CA ASN A 462 33.01 10.60 -4.55
C ASN A 462 32.50 10.22 -5.95
N ALA A 463 31.56 9.27 -6.03
CA ALA A 463 30.92 8.90 -7.29
C ALA A 463 30.14 10.09 -7.89
N PHE A 464 29.38 10.82 -7.07
CA PHE A 464 28.69 12.05 -7.46
C PHE A 464 29.67 13.11 -8.01
N ALA A 465 30.77 13.39 -7.31
CA ALA A 465 31.74 14.38 -7.71
C ALA A 465 32.39 14.05 -9.07
N LEU A 466 32.71 12.78 -9.32
CA LEU A 466 33.26 12.32 -10.59
C LEU A 466 32.27 12.57 -11.74
N ARG A 467 31.01 12.21 -11.54
CA ARG A 467 29.94 12.39 -12.55
C ARG A 467 29.64 13.86 -12.81
N ARG A 468 29.57 14.67 -11.75
CA ARG A 468 29.39 16.12 -11.84
C ARG A 468 30.50 16.79 -12.63
N LYS A 469 31.76 16.45 -12.35
CA LYS A 469 32.92 16.96 -13.10
C LYS A 469 32.88 16.54 -14.57
N LYS A 470 32.53 15.28 -14.85
CA LYS A 470 32.41 14.80 -16.23
C LYS A 470 31.29 15.54 -16.99
N LEU A 471 30.13 15.72 -16.36
CA LEU A 471 29.01 16.45 -16.94
C LEU A 471 29.39 17.91 -17.22
N GLN A 472 30.05 18.59 -16.29
CA GLN A 472 30.53 19.96 -16.50
C GLN A 472 31.44 20.06 -17.74
N GLN A 473 32.41 19.15 -17.86
CA GLN A 473 33.36 19.13 -18.98
C GLN A 473 32.67 18.91 -20.33
N ASP A 474 31.74 17.97 -20.40
CA ASP A 474 31.05 17.66 -21.65
C ASP A 474 30.05 18.77 -22.03
N ALA A 475 29.33 19.29 -21.04
CA ALA A 475 28.32 20.32 -21.23
C ALA A 475 28.91 21.66 -21.68
N ALA A 476 30.20 21.94 -21.40
CA ALA A 476 30.89 23.13 -21.89
C ALA A 476 30.86 23.26 -23.43
N THR A 477 30.69 22.14 -24.15
CA THR A 477 30.63 22.09 -25.62
C THR A 477 29.25 22.38 -26.21
N ILE A 478 28.21 22.52 -25.38
CA ILE A 478 26.82 22.65 -25.84
C ILE A 478 26.57 23.87 -26.73
N SER A 479 27.33 24.95 -26.54
CA SER A 479 27.23 26.16 -27.37
C SER A 479 27.62 25.90 -28.83
N ALA A 480 28.39 24.86 -29.09
CA ALA A 480 28.78 24.40 -30.43
C ALA A 480 27.91 23.24 -30.95
N ALA A 481 26.83 22.87 -30.25
CA ALA A 481 25.96 21.78 -30.67
C ALA A 481 25.29 22.09 -32.00
N GLN A 482 25.21 21.08 -32.87
CA GLN A 482 24.42 21.18 -34.09
C GLN A 482 22.94 21.14 -33.74
N LEU A 483 22.22 22.23 -34.03
CA LEU A 483 20.80 22.37 -33.70
C LEU A 483 19.93 21.84 -34.85
N PRO A 484 18.79 21.19 -34.54
CA PRO A 484 17.80 20.83 -35.55
C PRO A 484 17.15 22.09 -36.17
N PRO A 485 16.53 21.96 -37.37
CA PRO A 485 15.76 23.05 -37.96
C PRO A 485 14.64 23.52 -37.03
N ARG A 486 14.50 24.85 -36.88
CA ARG A 486 13.43 25.44 -36.07
C ARG A 486 12.09 25.35 -36.79
N PRO A 487 10.99 25.03 -36.08
CA PRO A 487 9.66 24.99 -36.66
C PRO A 487 9.20 26.39 -37.08
N ARG A 488 8.33 26.45 -38.10
CA ARG A 488 7.74 27.72 -38.52
C ARG A 488 6.76 28.19 -37.45
N LEU A 489 7.04 29.35 -36.86
CA LEU A 489 6.18 29.98 -35.86
C LEU A 489 4.83 30.41 -36.50
N PRO A 490 3.68 29.88 -36.04
CA PRO A 490 2.36 30.32 -36.51
C PRO A 490 2.03 31.75 -36.07
N ALA A 491 1.08 32.40 -36.75
CA ALA A 491 0.58 33.69 -36.28
C ALA A 491 -0.32 33.46 -35.04
N VAL A 492 -0.14 34.30 -34.01
CA VAL A 492 -0.96 34.26 -32.78
C VAL A 492 -1.69 35.59 -32.58
N ASN A 493 -2.87 35.54 -31.95
CA ASN A 493 -3.65 36.71 -31.57
C ASN A 493 -3.70 36.83 -30.04
N PRO A 494 -3.63 38.04 -29.44
CA PRO A 494 -3.91 38.26 -28.02
C PRO A 494 -5.15 37.54 -27.47
N GLY A 495 -6.22 37.40 -28.26
CA GLY A 495 -7.44 36.68 -27.85
C GLY A 495 -7.37 35.16 -27.91
N THR A 496 -6.25 34.56 -28.35
CA THR A 496 -6.09 33.10 -28.45
C THR A 496 -6.11 32.47 -27.06
N THR A 497 -6.98 31.50 -26.84
CA THR A 497 -6.99 30.72 -25.59
C THR A 497 -5.79 29.77 -25.52
N THR A 498 -5.45 29.29 -24.31
CA THR A 498 -4.34 28.33 -24.15
C THR A 498 -4.60 27.01 -24.88
N ALA A 499 -5.86 26.58 -24.96
CA ALA A 499 -6.29 25.41 -25.72
C ALA A 499 -6.03 25.56 -27.23
N GLU A 500 -6.55 26.66 -27.83
CA GLU A 500 -6.34 26.97 -29.26
C GLU A 500 -4.86 27.16 -29.59
N LEU A 501 -4.09 27.74 -28.65
CA LEU A 501 -2.65 27.87 -28.79
C LEU A 501 -1.99 26.49 -28.90
N PHE A 502 -2.26 25.57 -27.97
CA PHE A 502 -1.68 24.22 -28.02
C PHE A 502 -2.07 23.48 -29.31
N GLU A 503 -3.35 23.50 -29.70
CA GLU A 503 -3.82 22.95 -30.99
C GLU A 503 -3.05 23.49 -32.19
N THR A 504 -2.80 24.80 -32.21
CA THR A 504 -2.07 25.44 -33.30
C THR A 504 -0.59 25.04 -33.28
N LEU A 505 0.06 25.09 -32.11
CA LEU A 505 1.49 24.80 -31.99
C LEU A 505 1.82 23.35 -32.35
N TYR A 506 1.00 22.38 -31.92
CA TYR A 506 1.19 20.97 -32.22
C TYR A 506 0.87 20.56 -33.67
N GLN A 507 0.45 21.49 -34.53
CA GLN A 507 0.43 21.31 -35.99
C GLN A 507 1.79 21.62 -36.62
N HIS A 508 2.68 22.32 -35.91
CA HIS A 508 3.96 22.80 -36.41
C HIS A 508 5.18 22.15 -35.73
N THR A 509 5.00 21.52 -34.57
CA THR A 509 6.06 20.82 -33.84
C THR A 509 5.46 19.69 -33.01
N ASP A 510 6.29 18.70 -32.66
CA ASP A 510 5.94 17.68 -31.69
C ASP A 510 6.35 18.07 -30.26
N GLY A 511 7.12 19.16 -30.08
CA GLY A 511 7.67 19.56 -28.78
C GLY A 511 7.36 21.00 -28.40
N ILE A 512 6.76 21.18 -27.22
CA ILE A 512 6.53 22.51 -26.63
C ILE A 512 7.29 22.63 -25.31
N VAL A 513 7.98 23.75 -25.11
CA VAL A 513 8.76 24.01 -23.89
C VAL A 513 8.16 25.21 -23.17
N ILE A 514 7.64 25.01 -21.96
CA ILE A 514 7.15 26.08 -21.09
C ILE A 514 8.32 26.55 -20.20
N GLY A 515 8.76 27.78 -20.43
CA GLY A 515 9.61 28.55 -19.54
C GLY A 515 8.79 29.26 -18.47
N GLU A 516 9.16 29.05 -17.21
CA GLU A 516 8.49 29.65 -16.05
C GLU A 516 9.48 30.29 -15.05
N SER A 517 8.92 31.12 -14.18
CA SER A 517 9.48 31.32 -12.84
C SER A 517 8.90 30.24 -11.93
N HIS A 518 9.69 29.53 -11.12
CA HIS A 518 9.19 28.34 -10.43
C HIS A 518 8.03 28.57 -9.44
N PHE A 519 7.92 29.78 -8.89
CA PHE A 519 6.78 30.21 -8.05
C PHE A 519 5.50 30.54 -8.83
N SER A 520 5.57 30.58 -10.16
CA SER A 520 4.45 30.88 -11.06
C SER A 520 3.36 29.84 -10.91
N VAL A 521 2.12 30.34 -10.80
CA VAL A 521 0.91 29.52 -10.84
C VAL A 521 0.45 29.32 -12.28
N ALA A 522 0.64 30.31 -13.15
CA ALA A 522 0.19 30.33 -14.53
C ALA A 522 0.64 29.13 -15.35
N SER A 523 1.92 28.76 -15.28
CA SER A 523 2.50 27.64 -16.00
C SER A 523 1.86 26.29 -15.62
N LYS A 524 1.76 26.01 -14.32
CA LYS A 524 1.16 24.78 -13.79
C LYS A 524 -0.33 24.74 -14.10
N LYS A 525 -1.03 25.88 -13.94
CA LYS A 525 -2.42 26.06 -14.36
C LYS A 525 -2.62 25.79 -15.84
N MET A 526 -1.77 26.35 -16.70
CA MET A 526 -1.82 26.17 -18.15
C MET A 526 -1.74 24.71 -18.54
N ILE A 527 -0.82 23.95 -17.94
CA ILE A 527 -0.68 22.53 -18.22
C ILE A 527 -1.86 21.75 -17.63
N ILE A 528 -2.13 21.90 -16.33
CA ILE A 528 -3.16 21.12 -15.61
C ILE A 528 -4.53 21.28 -16.26
N ASP A 529 -4.95 22.52 -16.56
CA ASP A 529 -6.27 22.78 -17.15
C ASP A 529 -6.39 22.23 -18.58
N ASN A 530 -5.27 22.03 -19.28
CA ASN A 530 -5.24 21.52 -20.66
C ASN A 530 -4.82 20.04 -20.77
N LEU A 531 -4.54 19.32 -19.68
CA LEU A 531 -4.17 17.90 -19.73
C LEU A 531 -5.15 17.01 -20.51
N PRO A 532 -6.50 17.18 -20.39
CA PRO A 532 -7.43 16.45 -21.23
C PRO A 532 -7.20 16.67 -22.73
N LEU A 533 -6.96 17.93 -23.14
CA LEU A 533 -6.70 18.31 -24.52
C LEU A 533 -5.34 17.78 -25.01
N LEU A 534 -4.29 17.94 -24.19
CA LEU A 534 -2.94 17.46 -24.50
C LEU A 534 -2.96 15.95 -24.77
N SER A 535 -3.66 15.18 -23.92
CA SER A 535 -3.87 13.74 -24.11
C SER A 535 -4.62 13.44 -25.41
N GLN A 536 -5.70 14.17 -25.72
CA GLN A 536 -6.42 14.04 -27.00
C GLN A 536 -5.56 14.35 -28.23
N GLN A 537 -4.59 15.26 -28.10
CA GLN A 537 -3.63 15.57 -29.15
C GLN A 537 -2.47 14.58 -29.26
N ASN A 538 -2.48 13.50 -28.48
CA ASN A 538 -1.42 12.49 -28.37
C ASN A 538 -0.12 13.03 -27.77
N VAL A 539 -0.19 14.03 -26.89
CA VAL A 539 0.93 14.40 -26.02
C VAL A 539 1.05 13.32 -24.96
N ARG A 540 2.16 12.57 -24.98
CA ARG A 540 2.35 11.41 -24.10
C ARG A 540 3.24 11.69 -22.90
N THR A 541 4.10 12.70 -22.99
CA THR A 541 5.12 12.94 -21.96
C THR A 541 5.21 14.41 -21.57
N LEU A 542 5.27 14.63 -20.26
CA LEU A 542 5.63 15.87 -19.59
C LEU A 542 7.04 15.73 -19.01
N TYR A 543 8.02 16.42 -19.60
CA TYR A 543 9.37 16.51 -19.06
C TYR A 543 9.48 17.63 -18.03
N MET A 544 10.11 17.39 -16.89
CA MET A 544 10.13 18.35 -15.78
C MET A 544 11.53 18.59 -15.21
N GLU A 545 11.92 19.86 -15.17
CA GLU A 545 13.05 20.34 -14.35
C GLU A 545 12.81 20.08 -12.86
N HIS A 546 13.88 20.01 -12.06
CA HIS A 546 13.89 19.71 -10.61
C HIS A 546 13.59 18.28 -10.24
N LEU A 547 12.95 17.51 -11.13
CA LEU A 547 12.87 16.07 -10.97
C LEU A 547 14.17 15.43 -11.50
N LEU A 548 14.74 14.55 -10.69
CA LEU A 548 16.06 13.95 -10.90
C LEU A 548 15.89 12.51 -11.39
N THR A 549 16.53 12.14 -12.49
CA THR A 549 16.47 10.81 -13.09
C THR A 549 16.96 9.72 -12.13
N ASP A 550 17.99 10.03 -11.35
CA ASP A 550 18.65 9.14 -10.40
C ASP A 550 18.01 9.10 -9.00
N LEU A 551 17.09 10.03 -8.67
CA LEU A 551 16.33 10.00 -7.41
C LEU A 551 14.84 9.74 -7.58
N HIS A 552 14.20 10.23 -8.63
CA HIS A 552 12.73 10.27 -8.72
C HIS A 552 12.17 9.36 -9.83
N GLN A 553 12.89 9.08 -10.92
CA GLN A 553 12.28 8.44 -12.11
C GLN A 553 11.66 7.07 -11.82
N ALA A 554 12.33 6.21 -11.03
CA ALA A 554 11.78 4.91 -10.68
C ALA A 554 10.47 5.02 -9.87
N ASP A 555 10.32 6.05 -9.02
CA ASP A 555 9.08 6.27 -8.28
C ASP A 555 8.00 6.92 -9.16
N LEU A 556 8.38 7.76 -10.12
CA LEU A 556 7.46 8.34 -11.10
C LEU A 556 6.86 7.26 -11.99
N ASP A 557 7.69 6.33 -12.48
CA ASP A 557 7.25 5.19 -13.29
C ASP A 557 6.28 4.31 -12.49
N ARG A 558 6.66 3.95 -11.24
CA ARG A 558 5.78 3.20 -10.33
C ARG A 558 4.45 3.91 -10.11
N PHE A 559 4.49 5.21 -9.85
CA PHE A 559 3.27 5.99 -9.63
C PHE A 559 2.41 5.99 -10.88
N PHE A 560 2.99 6.17 -12.07
CA PHE A 560 2.26 6.13 -13.34
C PHE A 560 1.56 4.77 -13.53
N GLU A 561 2.28 3.67 -13.36
CA GLU A 561 1.77 2.30 -13.54
C GLU A 561 0.71 1.89 -12.50
N THR A 562 0.99 2.14 -11.22
CA THR A 562 0.21 1.55 -10.11
C THR A 562 -0.74 2.53 -9.42
N GLY A 563 -0.50 3.83 -9.55
CA GLY A 563 -1.17 4.86 -8.76
C GLY A 563 -0.73 4.94 -7.31
N GLN A 564 0.25 4.13 -6.92
CA GLN A 564 0.83 4.16 -5.59
C GLN A 564 2.06 5.09 -5.57
N MET A 565 1.98 6.15 -4.77
CA MET A 565 3.02 7.16 -4.59
C MET A 565 4.00 6.71 -3.50
N SER A 566 5.29 6.62 -3.80
CA SER A 566 6.30 6.29 -2.77
C SER A 566 6.40 7.40 -1.71
N LYS A 567 6.90 7.06 -0.53
CA LYS A 567 7.15 8.06 0.52
C LYS A 567 8.25 9.05 0.15
N THR A 568 9.28 8.61 -0.57
CA THR A 568 10.38 9.47 -1.05
C THR A 568 9.88 10.49 -2.08
N LEU A 569 9.17 10.05 -3.12
CA LEU A 569 8.64 10.95 -4.14
C LEU A 569 7.62 11.95 -3.57
N LEU A 570 6.71 11.49 -2.70
CA LEU A 570 5.76 12.40 -2.05
C LEU A 570 6.46 13.44 -1.18
N HIS A 571 7.51 13.03 -0.48
CA HIS A 571 8.34 13.94 0.30
C HIS A 571 8.98 14.99 -0.61
N ASP A 572 9.62 14.56 -1.70
CA ASP A 572 10.38 15.44 -2.59
C ASP A 572 9.48 16.42 -3.33
N LEU A 573 8.31 16.00 -3.80
CA LEU A 573 7.32 16.90 -4.40
C LEU A 573 6.85 17.97 -3.39
N LYS A 574 6.64 17.61 -2.12
CA LYS A 574 6.28 18.56 -1.07
C LYS A 574 7.41 19.50 -0.70
N VAL A 575 8.65 19.04 -0.73
CA VAL A 575 9.84 19.87 -0.53
C VAL A 575 9.98 20.85 -1.69
N LEU A 576 9.79 20.39 -2.93
CA LEU A 576 9.84 21.21 -4.13
C LEU A 576 8.79 22.33 -4.09
N ASP A 577 7.53 21.98 -3.80
CA ASP A 577 6.43 22.92 -3.70
C ASP A 577 6.66 23.99 -2.62
N ARG A 578 7.20 23.57 -1.47
CA ARG A 578 7.56 24.47 -0.36
C ARG A 578 8.75 25.36 -0.70
N GLY A 579 9.79 24.80 -1.32
CA GLY A 579 11.01 25.49 -1.69
C GLY A 579 10.75 26.62 -2.67
N HIS A 580 9.90 26.39 -3.66
CA HIS A 580 9.50 27.40 -4.65
C HIS A 580 8.30 28.26 -4.24
N ARG A 581 7.71 28.02 -3.06
CA ARG A 581 6.52 28.74 -2.57
C ARG A 581 5.42 28.77 -3.64
N THR A 582 5.13 27.58 -4.17
CA THR A 582 4.05 27.36 -5.15
C THR A 582 2.69 27.72 -4.56
N ASP A 583 1.62 27.56 -5.35
CA ASP A 583 0.25 27.96 -5.01
C ASP A 583 -0.14 27.69 -3.54
N PRO A 584 -0.40 28.74 -2.72
CA PRO A 584 -0.83 28.59 -1.33
C PRO A 584 -2.13 27.79 -1.18
N ASP A 585 -3.01 27.84 -2.19
CA ASP A 585 -4.27 27.10 -2.22
C ASP A 585 -4.07 25.61 -2.60
N LYS A 586 -2.82 25.25 -2.96
CA LYS A 586 -2.38 23.89 -3.32
C LYS A 586 -3.11 23.29 -4.51
N VAL A 587 -3.67 24.12 -5.39
CA VAL A 587 -4.38 23.68 -6.60
C VAL A 587 -3.40 23.50 -7.74
N TYR A 588 -2.48 24.45 -7.92
CA TYR A 588 -1.54 24.49 -9.03
C TYR A 588 -0.09 24.40 -8.54
N THR A 589 0.28 23.19 -8.10
CA THR A 589 1.63 22.88 -7.58
C THR A 589 2.31 21.79 -8.41
N PHE A 590 3.60 21.53 -8.17
CA PHE A 590 4.30 20.41 -8.82
C PHE A 590 3.72 19.06 -8.38
N GLU A 591 3.36 18.90 -7.10
CA GLU A 591 2.65 17.71 -6.62
C GLU A 591 1.35 17.47 -7.42
N GLN A 592 0.52 18.51 -7.57
CA GLN A 592 -0.73 18.39 -8.33
C GLN A 592 -0.49 18.13 -9.81
N LEU A 593 0.53 18.74 -10.41
CA LEU A 593 0.88 18.51 -11.80
C LEU A 593 1.23 17.04 -12.06
N VAL A 594 2.03 16.41 -11.21
CA VAL A 594 2.37 14.99 -11.32
C VAL A 594 1.13 14.09 -11.15
N ILE A 595 0.28 14.39 -10.17
CA ILE A 595 -0.98 13.64 -9.94
C ILE A 595 -1.89 13.73 -11.17
N LYS A 596 -2.13 14.95 -11.67
CA LYS A 596 -3.06 15.19 -12.77
C LYS A 596 -2.53 14.65 -14.09
N ALA A 597 -1.22 14.75 -14.36
CA ALA A 597 -0.60 14.17 -15.55
C ALA A 597 -0.88 12.66 -15.64
N ARG A 598 -0.68 11.92 -14.53
CA ARG A 598 -1.05 10.51 -14.44
C ARG A 598 -2.54 10.28 -14.72
N GLN A 599 -3.44 11.05 -14.08
CA GLN A 599 -4.89 10.90 -14.26
C GLN A 599 -5.33 11.02 -15.73
N HIS A 600 -4.55 11.74 -16.56
CA HIS A 600 -4.80 11.91 -17.99
C HIS A 600 -3.90 11.08 -18.91
N GLY A 601 -3.16 10.11 -18.36
CA GLY A 601 -2.30 9.22 -19.13
C GLY A 601 -1.06 9.90 -19.74
N VAL A 602 -0.65 11.04 -19.18
CA VAL A 602 0.60 11.74 -19.56
C VAL A 602 1.70 11.31 -18.59
N GLU A 603 2.73 10.66 -19.11
CA GLU A 603 3.89 10.24 -18.34
C GLU A 603 4.71 11.45 -17.90
N VAL A 604 5.17 11.47 -16.65
CA VAL A 604 6.10 12.49 -16.16
C VAL A 604 7.52 11.94 -16.17
N ARG A 605 8.45 12.67 -16.79
CA ARG A 605 9.88 12.31 -16.81
C ARG A 605 10.78 13.41 -16.28
N ALA A 606 11.71 12.99 -15.44
CA ALA A 606 12.79 13.82 -14.94
C ALA A 606 13.77 14.19 -16.07
N ILE A 607 14.26 15.43 -16.07
CA ILE A 607 15.28 15.91 -17.01
C ILE A 607 16.47 16.60 -16.34
N ASP A 608 16.53 16.57 -15.01
CA ASP A 608 17.76 16.78 -14.25
C ASP A 608 18.30 15.43 -13.75
N CYS A 609 19.56 15.42 -13.29
CA CYS A 609 20.13 14.39 -12.41
C CYS A 609 20.87 15.08 -11.27
N ALA A 610 21.28 14.34 -10.23
CA ALA A 610 21.98 14.93 -9.09
C ALA A 610 23.17 15.81 -9.55
N ALA A 611 23.92 15.33 -10.54
CA ALA A 611 25.08 16.01 -11.12
C ALA A 611 24.75 17.33 -11.84
N SER A 612 23.61 17.46 -12.51
CA SER A 612 23.18 18.73 -13.15
C SER A 612 22.58 19.70 -12.14
N TYR A 613 22.01 19.19 -11.05
CA TYR A 613 21.21 19.97 -10.12
C TYR A 613 22.03 20.58 -8.97
N HIS A 614 22.97 19.83 -8.38
CA HIS A 614 23.72 20.24 -7.20
C HIS A 614 25.11 20.80 -7.55
N LEU A 615 25.20 22.13 -7.71
CA LEU A 615 26.41 22.78 -8.22
C LEU A 615 27.39 23.32 -7.17
N ASN A 616 27.04 23.35 -5.89
CA ASN A 616 27.92 23.94 -4.87
C ASN A 616 29.31 23.26 -4.85
N GLY A 617 30.37 24.06 -4.77
CA GLY A 617 31.76 23.58 -4.76
C GLY A 617 32.27 23.09 -6.12
N LEU A 618 31.83 23.69 -7.23
CA LEU A 618 32.36 23.46 -8.57
C LEU A 618 33.41 24.51 -8.92
N ASP A 619 34.60 24.08 -9.36
CA ASP A 619 35.62 24.97 -9.89
C ASP A 619 35.14 25.61 -11.21
N ASN A 620 35.35 26.92 -11.37
CA ASN A 620 34.86 27.70 -12.53
C ASN A 620 33.34 27.64 -12.72
N ASP A 621 32.57 27.91 -11.67
CA ASP A 621 31.11 28.08 -11.71
C ASP A 621 30.71 29.41 -12.39
N GLY A 622 31.16 29.60 -13.64
CA GLY A 622 30.73 30.74 -14.45
C GLY A 622 29.20 30.85 -14.51
N SER A 623 28.69 32.07 -14.74
CA SER A 623 27.26 32.42 -14.69
C SER A 623 26.30 31.59 -15.57
N ILE A 624 26.81 30.74 -16.45
CA ILE A 624 26.05 29.89 -17.38
C ILE A 624 26.20 28.38 -17.13
N THR A 625 27.00 27.95 -16.14
CA THR A 625 27.35 26.53 -15.93
C THR A 625 26.12 25.67 -15.67
N ARG A 626 25.15 26.15 -14.88
CA ARG A 626 23.89 25.41 -14.64
C ARG A 626 23.07 25.23 -15.91
N GLN A 627 23.03 26.25 -16.76
CA GLN A 627 22.31 26.22 -18.04
C GLN A 627 22.97 25.23 -19.00
N GLN A 628 24.30 25.24 -19.07
CA GLN A 628 25.03 24.26 -19.88
C GLN A 628 24.77 22.83 -19.41
N MET A 629 24.99 22.54 -18.13
CA MET A 629 24.91 21.18 -17.59
C MET A 629 23.52 20.58 -17.70
N MET A 630 22.47 21.32 -17.30
CA MET A 630 21.11 20.79 -17.38
C MET A 630 20.61 20.71 -18.81
N ASN A 631 20.81 21.73 -19.66
CA ASN A 631 20.33 21.64 -21.04
C ASN A 631 21.01 20.51 -21.81
N TYR A 632 22.30 20.29 -21.56
CA TYR A 632 23.05 19.18 -22.15
C TYR A 632 22.48 17.83 -21.71
N PHE A 633 22.27 17.65 -20.40
CA PHE A 633 21.74 16.41 -19.85
C PHE A 633 20.29 16.18 -20.31
N ALA A 634 19.42 17.18 -20.17
CA ALA A 634 18.01 17.12 -20.57
C ALA A 634 17.84 16.78 -22.06
N SER A 635 18.61 17.39 -22.96
CA SER A 635 18.60 17.08 -24.39
C SER A 635 18.92 15.62 -24.67
N ARG A 636 19.95 15.07 -24.00
CA ARG A 636 20.30 13.64 -24.11
C ARG A 636 19.19 12.74 -23.58
N THR A 637 18.63 13.07 -22.41
CA THR A 637 17.54 12.32 -21.78
C THR A 637 16.29 12.31 -22.67
N LEU A 638 15.90 13.45 -23.23
CA LEU A 638 14.77 13.54 -24.17
C LEU A 638 15.00 12.69 -25.40
N ARG A 639 16.12 12.85 -26.09
CA ARG A 639 16.41 12.11 -27.34
C ARG A 639 16.44 10.62 -27.10
N LYS A 640 17.12 10.19 -26.04
CA LYS A 640 17.17 8.78 -25.65
C LYS A 640 15.77 8.23 -25.35
N HIS A 641 14.93 9.00 -24.67
CA HIS A 641 13.55 8.61 -24.41
C HIS A 641 12.73 8.50 -25.70
N GLN A 642 12.81 9.49 -26.60
CA GLN A 642 12.13 9.48 -27.89
C GLN A 642 12.62 8.35 -28.80
N ASP A 643 13.91 7.98 -28.73
CA ASP A 643 14.49 6.88 -29.50
C ASP A 643 13.99 5.52 -29.00
N VAL A 644 13.94 5.33 -27.67
CA VAL A 644 13.52 4.06 -27.06
C VAL A 644 12.01 3.86 -27.11
N MET A 645 11.23 4.91 -26.84
CA MET A 645 9.75 4.83 -26.78
C MET A 645 9.08 5.12 -28.13
N GLY A 646 9.87 5.55 -29.13
CA GLY A 646 9.38 6.03 -30.41
C GLY A 646 8.94 7.49 -30.34
N SER A 647 9.10 8.20 -31.45
CA SER A 647 8.75 9.62 -31.57
C SER A 647 7.27 9.87 -31.23
N HIS A 648 7.02 10.80 -30.32
CA HIS A 648 5.69 11.21 -29.89
C HIS A 648 5.68 12.67 -29.46
N LYS A 649 4.49 13.27 -29.38
CA LYS A 649 4.35 14.66 -28.91
C LYS A 649 4.61 14.77 -27.42
N TRP A 650 5.28 15.84 -27.03
CA TRP A 650 5.68 16.08 -25.65
C TRP A 650 5.56 17.56 -25.27
N ILE A 651 5.56 17.79 -23.96
CA ILE A 651 5.65 19.11 -23.36
C ILE A 651 6.73 19.10 -22.28
N ALA A 652 7.46 20.19 -22.10
CA ALA A 652 8.45 20.34 -21.03
C ALA A 652 8.11 21.54 -20.14
N LEU A 653 8.30 21.41 -18.84
CA LEU A 653 8.22 22.50 -17.88
C LEU A 653 9.60 22.76 -17.28
N VAL A 654 10.15 23.94 -17.57
CA VAL A 654 11.51 24.35 -17.18
C VAL A 654 11.54 25.81 -16.77
N GLY A 655 12.59 26.23 -16.08
CA GLY A 655 12.89 27.62 -15.77
C GLY A 655 13.14 28.42 -17.04
N ASN A 656 12.85 29.71 -17.01
CA ASN A 656 13.03 30.62 -18.16
C ASN A 656 14.41 30.50 -18.82
N SER A 657 15.49 30.34 -18.03
CA SER A 657 16.86 30.20 -18.55
C SER A 657 17.16 28.89 -19.27
N HIS A 658 16.29 27.90 -19.18
CA HIS A 658 16.43 26.58 -19.83
C HIS A 658 15.55 26.45 -21.07
N SER A 659 14.49 27.26 -21.16
CA SER A 659 13.48 27.14 -22.22
C SER A 659 14.01 27.42 -23.63
N ASN A 660 14.63 28.57 -23.82
CA ASN A 660 15.17 29.08 -25.07
C ASN A 660 16.61 29.60 -24.87
N GLY A 661 17.23 30.11 -25.95
CA GLY A 661 18.60 30.61 -25.94
C GLY A 661 18.90 31.58 -24.78
N TYR A 662 19.85 31.19 -23.91
CA TYR A 662 20.24 31.94 -22.73
C TYR A 662 21.55 32.70 -22.96
N GLN A 663 21.52 34.01 -22.68
CA GLN A 663 22.63 34.95 -22.88
C GLN A 663 23.27 34.90 -24.29
N GLY A 664 22.56 34.39 -25.29
CA GLY A 664 23.07 34.23 -26.66
C GLY A 664 24.17 33.16 -26.82
N VAL A 665 24.46 32.38 -25.77
CA VAL A 665 25.56 31.40 -25.76
C VAL A 665 25.04 29.98 -25.59
N VAL A 666 24.09 29.75 -24.68
CA VAL A 666 23.60 28.40 -24.37
C VAL A 666 22.26 28.19 -25.07
N PRO A 667 22.13 27.21 -25.99
CA PRO A 667 20.84 26.88 -26.58
C PRO A 667 19.91 26.31 -25.51
N GLY A 668 18.64 26.70 -25.55
CA GLY A 668 17.59 26.16 -24.68
C GLY A 668 17.09 24.81 -25.19
N ILE A 669 16.23 24.16 -24.41
CA ILE A 669 15.60 22.88 -24.79
C ILE A 669 14.80 23.04 -26.08
N ALA A 670 14.15 24.19 -26.29
CA ALA A 670 13.40 24.43 -27.52
C ALA A 670 14.32 24.43 -28.75
N GLU A 671 15.51 25.03 -28.68
CA GLU A 671 16.46 25.02 -29.81
C GLU A 671 17.11 23.64 -29.98
N LEU A 672 17.47 22.98 -28.89
CA LEU A 672 18.13 21.67 -28.91
C LEU A 672 17.22 20.59 -29.51
N GLU A 673 15.92 20.64 -29.25
CA GLU A 673 14.97 19.60 -29.67
C GLU A 673 14.04 20.03 -30.81
N GLY A 674 14.28 21.20 -31.42
CA GLY A 674 13.44 21.68 -32.54
C GLY A 674 12.00 21.97 -32.13
N GLY A 675 11.79 22.33 -30.85
CA GLY A 675 10.49 22.68 -30.29
C GLY A 675 10.15 24.17 -30.41
N ILE A 676 8.99 24.52 -29.85
CA ILE A 676 8.56 25.92 -29.66
C ILE A 676 8.55 26.24 -28.17
N GLY A 677 9.18 27.35 -27.79
CA GLY A 677 9.28 27.80 -26.41
C GLY A 677 8.27 28.89 -26.04
N LEU A 678 7.63 28.74 -24.89
CA LEU A 678 6.62 29.63 -24.34
C LEU A 678 7.09 30.20 -23.01
N ARG A 679 7.22 31.52 -22.90
CA ARG A 679 7.43 32.18 -21.62
C ARG A 679 6.09 32.50 -20.97
N VAL A 680 5.74 31.75 -19.92
CA VAL A 680 4.46 31.89 -19.23
C VAL A 680 4.62 32.79 -18.00
N VAL A 681 3.70 33.74 -17.83
CA VAL A 681 3.79 34.76 -16.79
C VAL A 681 2.44 34.93 -16.06
N ASP A 682 2.50 34.98 -14.73
CA ASP A 682 1.37 35.34 -13.88
C ASP A 682 1.04 36.83 -14.05
N VAL A 683 -0.21 37.15 -14.34
CA VAL A 683 -0.71 38.53 -14.35
C VAL A 683 -1.95 38.67 -13.47
N ALA A 684 -2.21 39.91 -13.03
CA ALA A 684 -3.41 40.21 -12.27
C ALA A 684 -4.68 40.05 -13.13
N PRO A 685 -5.83 39.73 -12.50
CA PRO A 685 -7.11 39.71 -13.21
C PRO A 685 -7.41 41.04 -13.92
N GLY A 686 -7.79 40.96 -15.19
CA GLY A 686 -8.03 42.10 -16.08
C GLY A 686 -6.77 42.82 -16.59
N GLN A 687 -5.56 42.29 -16.40
CA GLN A 687 -4.31 42.88 -16.89
C GLN A 687 -3.65 42.07 -18.00
N SER A 688 -4.20 40.91 -18.38
CA SER A 688 -3.60 40.09 -19.44
C SER A 688 -3.70 40.74 -20.81
N LYS A 689 -2.59 40.72 -21.55
CA LYS A 689 -2.47 40.98 -22.98
C LYS A 689 -2.56 39.70 -23.81
N GLY A 690 -2.80 38.55 -23.16
CA GLY A 690 -2.98 37.24 -23.76
C GLY A 690 -1.70 36.66 -24.36
N VAL A 691 -1.81 36.11 -25.57
CA VAL A 691 -0.71 35.45 -26.29
C VAL A 691 -0.09 36.39 -27.32
N MET A 692 1.23 36.50 -27.31
CA MET A 692 1.98 37.36 -28.23
C MET A 692 3.38 36.80 -28.51
N HIS A 693 4.03 37.27 -29.59
CA HIS A 693 5.47 37.04 -29.73
C HIS A 693 6.21 37.63 -28.54
N ASP A 694 7.20 36.91 -28.02
CA ASP A 694 7.91 37.38 -26.84
C ASP A 694 8.87 38.53 -27.21
N PRO A 695 8.65 39.75 -26.67
CA PRO A 695 9.64 40.83 -26.83
C PRO A 695 10.94 40.56 -26.05
N GLY A 696 10.94 39.56 -25.17
CA GLY A 696 11.99 39.32 -24.18
C GLY A 696 11.87 40.27 -22.98
N GLU A 697 12.60 39.95 -21.93
CA GLU A 697 12.61 40.71 -20.67
C GLU A 697 14.02 40.70 -20.08
N LEU A 698 14.45 41.85 -19.54
CA LEU A 698 15.64 41.92 -18.71
C LEU A 698 15.24 41.60 -17.28
N VAL A 699 15.74 40.48 -16.77
CA VAL A 699 15.52 40.05 -15.40
C VAL A 699 16.83 40.18 -14.66
N SER A 700 16.82 40.93 -13.57
CA SER A 700 17.95 40.95 -12.65
C SER A 700 18.01 39.57 -11.97
N GLY A 701 19.10 38.83 -12.21
CA GLY A 701 19.33 37.57 -11.52
C GLY A 701 19.38 37.82 -10.01
N SER A 702 18.86 36.90 -9.20
CA SER A 702 18.86 37.06 -7.74
C SER A 702 20.26 37.16 -7.11
N ILE A 703 21.34 36.99 -7.90
CA ILE A 703 22.73 36.98 -7.44
C ILE A 703 23.70 37.71 -8.40
N SER A 704 23.35 38.03 -9.65
CA SER A 704 24.26 38.73 -10.58
C SER A 704 23.98 40.23 -10.65
N THR A 705 25.05 41.03 -10.64
CA THR A 705 25.01 42.49 -10.93
C THR A 705 24.68 42.80 -12.40
N THR A 706 24.51 41.77 -13.23
CA THR A 706 24.16 41.84 -14.64
C THR A 706 22.70 41.45 -14.85
N ASP A 707 21.93 42.35 -15.46
CA ASP A 707 20.61 42.03 -15.99
C ASP A 707 20.75 40.96 -17.08
N VAL A 708 19.96 39.90 -16.97
CA VAL A 708 19.96 38.80 -17.92
C VAL A 708 18.74 38.88 -18.81
N HIS A 709 18.96 38.87 -20.12
CA HIS A 709 17.87 38.84 -21.09
C HIS A 709 17.31 37.42 -21.21
N ILE A 710 16.02 37.26 -20.90
CA ILE A 710 15.26 36.02 -21.14
C ILE A 710 14.23 36.27 -22.24
N LYS A 711 14.03 35.27 -23.11
CA LYS A 711 13.11 35.38 -24.23
C LYS A 711 12.68 33.99 -24.70
N GLY A 712 11.38 33.77 -24.86
CA GLY A 712 10.79 32.63 -25.57
C GLY A 712 10.42 32.96 -27.02
N ASP A 713 9.76 32.02 -27.71
CA ASP A 713 9.14 32.31 -29.02
C ASP A 713 7.85 33.11 -28.85
N TYR A 714 7.05 32.72 -27.86
CA TYR A 714 5.84 33.42 -27.44
C TYR A 714 5.86 33.73 -25.95
N ARG A 715 5.15 34.80 -25.59
CA ARG A 715 4.81 35.15 -24.22
C ARG A 715 3.32 34.90 -24.01
N VAL A 716 3.00 34.21 -22.91
CA VAL A 716 1.63 33.84 -22.54
C VAL A 716 1.34 34.41 -21.16
N GLU A 717 0.46 35.41 -21.09
CA GLU A 717 0.04 36.02 -19.83
C GLU A 717 -1.28 35.37 -19.35
N ILE A 718 -1.24 34.77 -18.15
CA ILE A 718 -2.42 34.12 -17.56
C ILE A 718 -2.83 34.84 -16.28
N GLU A 719 -4.11 35.17 -16.21
CA GLU A 719 -4.70 35.85 -15.06
C GLU A 719 -4.84 34.89 -13.88
N ILE A 720 -4.22 35.22 -12.75
CA ILE A 720 -4.32 34.45 -11.52
C ILE A 720 -5.14 35.24 -10.48
N PRO A 721 -6.31 34.72 -10.05
CA PRO A 721 -7.09 35.34 -8.99
C PRO A 721 -6.34 35.20 -7.66
N ARG A 722 -5.53 36.20 -7.32
CA ARG A 722 -4.84 36.30 -6.04
C ARG A 722 -5.50 37.39 -5.21
N ALA A 723 -5.61 37.17 -3.89
CA ALA A 723 -5.97 38.24 -2.94
C ALA A 723 -5.08 39.46 -3.21
N LYS A 724 -5.62 40.68 -3.07
CA LYS A 724 -5.00 41.97 -3.47
C LYS A 724 -3.55 42.20 -2.98
N ASP A 725 -3.05 41.39 -2.06
CA ASP A 725 -1.68 41.42 -1.52
C ASP A 725 -0.66 40.55 -2.27
N ALA A 726 -1.08 39.70 -3.20
CA ALA A 726 -0.20 38.71 -3.88
C ALA A 726 0.11 39.01 -5.36
N ILE A 727 -0.26 40.21 -5.85
CA ILE A 727 0.31 40.83 -7.09
C ILE A 727 1.49 41.73 -6.70
N ARG A 728 2.40 41.20 -5.90
CA ARG A 728 3.72 41.80 -5.72
C ARG A 728 4.73 40.71 -6.06
N PRO A 729 5.78 40.97 -6.86
CA PRO A 729 7.02 40.22 -6.64
C PRO A 729 7.25 40.25 -5.13
N PRO A 730 7.60 39.13 -4.45
CA PRO A 730 7.61 39.06 -3.00
C PRO A 730 8.24 40.35 -2.51
N GLN A 731 7.43 41.19 -1.82
CA GLN A 731 7.94 42.44 -1.28
C GLN A 731 9.21 42.02 -0.56
N PRO A 732 10.40 42.56 -0.92
CA PRO A 732 11.66 42.04 -0.40
C PRO A 732 11.43 41.96 1.10
N ALA A 733 11.54 40.73 1.62
CA ALA A 733 11.24 40.46 3.01
C ALA A 733 11.86 41.60 3.82
N THR A 734 11.12 42.19 4.76
CA THR A 734 11.65 43.37 5.46
C THR A 734 13.02 43.01 6.01
N LEU A 735 13.90 43.98 6.20
CA LEU A 735 15.28 43.71 6.61
C LEU A 735 15.35 42.79 7.85
N GLU A 736 14.34 42.90 8.73
CA GLU A 736 14.11 42.09 9.92
C GLU A 736 13.68 40.64 9.64
N GLN A 737 12.98 40.40 8.54
CA GLN A 737 12.57 39.08 8.05
C GLN A 737 13.69 38.39 7.26
N ARG A 738 14.48 39.14 6.49
CA ARG A 738 15.67 38.59 5.79
C ARG A 738 16.75 38.22 6.79
N LEU A 739 17.00 39.09 7.76
CA LEU A 739 17.95 38.83 8.83
C LEU A 739 17.21 38.25 10.04
N ASP A 740 16.58 37.07 9.92
CA ASP A 740 15.69 36.49 10.94
C ASP A 740 16.40 36.15 12.27
N ARG A 741 17.71 35.83 12.20
CA ARG A 741 18.52 35.38 13.33
C ARG A 741 19.79 36.21 13.48
N PRO A 742 20.28 36.39 14.71
CA PRO A 742 21.62 36.93 14.94
C PRO A 742 22.69 36.14 14.19
N GLY A 743 23.62 36.85 13.58
CA GLY A 743 24.67 36.26 12.75
C GLY A 743 24.36 36.25 11.26
N MET A 744 23.18 36.70 10.83
CA MET A 744 22.88 36.87 9.41
C MET A 744 23.39 38.20 8.86
N PHE A 745 23.81 38.25 7.60
CA PHE A 745 24.14 39.48 6.89
C PHE A 745 23.73 39.47 5.41
N LEU A 746 23.63 40.65 4.80
CA LEU A 746 23.45 40.86 3.37
C LEU A 746 24.23 42.10 2.93
N VAL A 747 24.39 42.27 1.62
CA VAL A 747 25.08 43.42 1.01
C VAL A 747 24.02 44.31 0.34
N GLU A 748 23.94 45.58 0.73
CA GLU A 748 23.12 46.60 0.07
C GLU A 748 24.02 47.57 -0.69
N GLN A 749 23.57 48.03 -1.86
CA GLN A 749 24.11 49.24 -2.48
C GLN A 749 23.31 50.45 -1.99
N THR A 750 24.00 51.45 -1.45
CA THR A 750 23.39 52.71 -0.99
C THR A 750 23.61 53.80 -2.04
N GLU A 751 22.85 54.90 -1.97
CA GLU A 751 23.01 56.06 -2.89
C GLU A 751 24.49 56.44 -3.05
N GLY A 752 24.96 56.54 -4.30
CA GLY A 752 26.36 56.78 -4.65
C GLY A 752 27.22 55.52 -4.89
N SER A 753 26.60 54.34 -5.10
CA SER A 753 27.28 53.06 -5.37
C SER A 753 28.14 52.54 -4.21
N LEU A 754 27.93 53.06 -3.01
CA LEU A 754 28.66 52.63 -1.81
C LEU A 754 28.06 51.32 -1.28
N GLN A 755 28.86 50.26 -1.26
CA GLN A 755 28.43 48.96 -0.74
C GLN A 755 28.39 48.97 0.78
N THR A 756 27.34 48.39 1.36
CA THR A 756 27.10 48.37 2.81
C THR A 756 26.75 46.97 3.27
N ILE A 757 27.46 46.48 4.29
CA ILE A 757 27.15 45.22 4.95
C ILE A 757 26.07 45.46 5.99
N VAL A 758 24.92 44.83 5.81
CA VAL A 758 23.78 44.91 6.72
C VAL A 758 23.65 43.59 7.46
N HIS A 759 23.74 43.59 8.79
CA HIS A 759 23.73 42.36 9.58
C HIS A 759 22.89 42.47 10.85
N ARG A 760 22.30 41.35 11.30
CA ARG A 760 21.67 41.26 12.62
C ARG A 760 22.71 40.81 13.65
N ALA A 761 23.02 41.69 14.59
CA ALA A 761 23.96 41.41 15.66
C ALA A 761 23.32 40.58 16.79
N ARG A 762 24.13 40.10 17.74
CA ARG A 762 23.70 39.30 18.90
C ARG A 762 22.75 40.03 19.84
N ASP A 763 22.77 41.35 19.83
CA ASP A 763 21.81 42.20 20.54
C ASP A 763 20.46 42.30 19.81
N THR A 764 20.28 41.57 18.70
CA THR A 764 19.09 41.51 17.82
C THR A 764 18.86 42.74 16.95
N TRP A 765 19.69 43.78 17.11
CA TRP A 765 19.64 44.98 16.31
C TRP A 765 20.30 44.75 14.94
N ILE A 766 19.79 45.47 13.95
CA ILE A 766 20.33 45.46 12.60
C ILE A 766 21.29 46.64 12.45
N HIS A 767 22.51 46.33 12.03
CA HIS A 767 23.54 47.33 11.82
C HIS A 767 23.95 47.38 10.35
N ARG A 768 24.17 48.60 9.88
CA ARG A 768 24.68 48.91 8.54
C ARG A 768 26.13 49.38 8.69
N THR A 769 27.07 48.67 8.05
CA THR A 769 28.49 48.99 8.07
C THR A 769 28.94 49.28 6.63
N PRO A 770 29.32 50.52 6.29
CA PRO A 770 29.79 50.84 4.95
C PRO A 770 31.12 50.13 4.67
N VAL A 771 31.30 49.71 3.42
CA VAL A 771 32.57 49.23 2.88
C VAL A 771 33.30 50.42 2.29
N LEU A 772 34.52 50.65 2.76
CA LEU A 772 35.37 51.77 2.39
C LEU A 772 36.52 51.29 1.51
N VAL A 773 37.09 52.20 0.73
CA VAL A 773 38.25 51.93 -0.13
C VAL A 773 39.44 52.71 0.41
N ASN A 774 40.57 52.05 0.63
CA ASN A 774 41.78 52.71 1.11
C ASN A 774 42.56 53.36 -0.05
N ALA A 775 43.69 54.02 0.26
CA ALA A 775 44.52 54.71 -0.74
C ALA A 775 45.10 53.75 -1.81
N GLU A 776 45.20 52.46 -1.49
CA GLU A 776 45.68 51.39 -2.37
C GLU A 776 44.56 50.74 -3.21
N GLY A 777 43.31 51.21 -3.10
CA GLY A 777 42.18 50.66 -3.85
C GLY A 777 41.56 49.39 -3.25
N LYS A 778 41.98 48.96 -2.06
CA LYS A 778 41.48 47.77 -1.36
C LYS A 778 40.28 48.10 -0.48
N LEU A 779 39.37 47.13 -0.35
CA LEU A 779 38.17 47.25 0.45
C LEU A 779 38.47 47.02 1.93
N TYR A 780 37.88 47.80 2.82
CA TYR A 780 37.97 47.59 4.26
C TYR A 780 36.69 48.06 4.97
N MET A 781 36.53 47.67 6.24
CA MET A 781 35.38 48.13 7.04
C MET A 781 35.74 48.47 8.49
N GLU A 782 35.01 49.43 9.02
CA GLU A 782 35.18 49.92 10.39
C GLU A 782 34.14 49.31 11.33
N ARG A 783 34.45 48.12 11.87
CA ARG A 783 33.61 47.47 12.87
C ARG A 783 34.42 46.84 14.01
N VAL A 784 34.65 47.60 15.09
CA VAL A 784 35.47 47.19 16.26
C VAL A 784 35.03 45.84 16.87
N ARG A 785 33.74 45.50 16.82
CA ARG A 785 33.20 44.22 17.31
C ARG A 785 33.57 43.00 16.44
N TRP A 786 34.19 43.21 15.28
CA TRP A 786 34.71 42.17 14.39
C TRP A 786 36.23 42.28 14.24
N PRO A 787 37.01 41.97 15.30
CA PRO A 787 38.45 42.24 15.34
C PRO A 787 39.27 41.52 14.25
N ARG A 788 38.73 40.43 13.68
CA ARG A 788 39.39 39.69 12.58
C ARG A 788 39.29 40.38 11.22
N ILE A 789 38.36 41.30 11.03
CA ILE A 789 38.08 41.97 9.74
C ILE A 789 38.06 43.50 9.85
N HIS A 790 38.03 44.05 11.06
CA HIS A 790 38.12 45.49 11.32
C HIS A 790 39.43 46.08 10.75
N LEU A 791 39.31 47.10 9.90
CA LEU A 791 40.43 47.81 9.25
C LEU A 791 41.40 46.90 8.47
N LYS A 792 40.97 45.68 8.11
CA LYS A 792 41.75 44.81 7.24
C LYS A 792 41.42 45.09 5.77
N PRO A 793 42.43 45.20 4.90
CA PRO A 793 42.23 45.37 3.47
C PRO A 793 41.92 44.03 2.80
N PHE A 794 40.97 44.04 1.85
CA PHE A 794 40.55 42.92 1.01
C PHE A 794 40.63 43.34 -0.47
N GLU A 795 41.00 42.41 -1.35
CA GLU A 795 41.18 42.70 -2.78
C GLU A 795 39.86 43.06 -3.48
N ASP A 796 38.77 42.39 -3.10
CA ASP A 796 37.45 42.59 -3.66
C ASP A 796 36.35 42.23 -2.65
N MET A 797 35.09 42.33 -3.10
CA MET A 797 33.93 42.04 -2.26
C MET A 797 33.79 40.56 -1.93
N ASP A 798 34.27 39.66 -2.79
CA ASP A 798 34.18 38.22 -2.57
C ASP A 798 35.14 37.80 -1.45
N ALA A 799 36.37 38.34 -1.45
CA ALA A 799 37.32 38.18 -0.36
C ALA A 799 36.79 38.73 0.97
N LEU A 800 36.06 39.85 0.93
CA LEU A 800 35.45 40.44 2.13
C LEU A 800 34.26 39.61 2.63
N VAL A 801 33.43 39.08 1.73
CA VAL A 801 32.29 38.19 2.06
C VAL A 801 32.79 36.88 2.66
N ALA A 802 33.80 36.26 2.07
CA ALA A 802 34.44 35.06 2.61
C ALA A 802 34.95 35.29 4.05
N ALA A 803 35.59 36.43 4.30
CA ALA A 803 36.07 36.79 5.64
C ALA A 803 34.94 37.07 6.65
N LEU A 804 33.78 37.53 6.20
CA LEU A 804 32.57 37.65 7.04
C LEU A 804 31.99 36.28 7.39
N GLU A 805 32.01 35.34 6.46
CA GLU A 805 31.56 33.96 6.68
C GLU A 805 32.49 33.19 7.62
N GLU A 806 33.81 33.41 7.53
CA GLU A 806 34.82 32.85 8.44
C GLU A 806 34.62 33.28 9.92
N ILE A 807 33.97 34.41 10.17
CA ILE A 807 33.62 34.85 11.52
C ILE A 807 32.22 34.38 11.98
N ASN A 808 31.67 33.37 11.29
CA ASN A 808 30.35 32.76 11.52
C ASN A 808 29.17 33.68 11.20
N LEU A 809 29.32 34.58 10.24
CA LEU A 809 28.16 35.25 9.67
C LEU A 809 27.59 34.42 8.52
N THR A 810 26.27 34.37 8.39
CA THR A 810 25.58 33.65 7.33
C THR A 810 25.00 34.67 6.37
N ARG A 811 25.43 34.62 5.10
CA ARG A 811 24.88 35.51 4.07
C ARG A 811 23.43 35.13 3.76
N VAL A 812 22.58 36.13 3.62
CA VAL A 812 21.18 35.99 3.22
C VAL A 812 21.05 36.49 1.78
N GLY A 813 20.44 35.64 0.93
CA GLY A 813 20.10 35.95 -0.46
C GLY A 813 19.18 37.15 -0.59
#